data_AF-A0AAC9Z913-F1
#
_entry.id   AF-A0AAC9Z913-F1
#
_cell.length_a   1.000
_cell.length_b   1.000
_cell.length_c   1.000
_cell.angle_alpha   90.00
_cell.angle_beta   90.00
_cell.angle_gamma   90.00
#
_symmetry.space_group_name_H-M   'P 1'
#
loop_
_entity.id
_entity.type
_entity.pdbx_description
1 polymer ?
#
loop_
_entity_poly.entity_id
_entity_poly.type
_entity_poly.pdbx_seq_one_letter_code
_entity_poly.pdbx_strand_id
1 'polypeptide(L)'
;MKIACLGGGPAGLYFAISTKLRQPDAEITVFERNKPDDTFGWGVVLSDDALENLTANDPVSAGQIRDKFAYWDDIAVVHGGARTVSGGHGFAGIGRKAMLVILQERARELGIDLQFETEVGPAASYQADYDLVVACDGLNSRVRSEFADQFKPNVDVRPCKFIWLGTKQKFDDAFTFIFEKTQHGWMWIHAYQFDADTATVIVECSAQTWENWGFEAMSKEEILRTCEEIFADHLDGHSLISNADHLRGSAVWINFPRVLCETWHHENVVLLGDASATAHFSIGSGTRLAFDSAIALAEFITTEPTLEQAFVRYQEERRLDVLRLQSAARNSLEWFEEVERYLDMDPVQFNYSLLTRSQRISHENLRLRDADWLGSAEKWFQEAAGAPADAPTRPPMFAPYRLREMLLKNRIVVSPMAQYKAKDGCPTDWHLIHYGERAKGGAGLVYTEMTCVSAEGRITPGCPGLYAPEHETAWTRLTDFVHAETDAKICCQIGHSGRKGSTQLGWETMDAPLREGNWETVSASAIAWSYGNPAPREITRGEMDAIKDEFVAAAQMAERAGFDMIELHAAHGYLISSFISPKSNVRTDAYGGALENRLRYPLEVFEAMRSVWPVDKPMSVRISANDWVGDEGVTPEEAVEIARAFTAAGADIIDVSAGQTSTEAQPVYGRMFQTPFSDRIRNDAGIATMAVGNIYEADHANSILMAGRADLVCVGRPHLADPYWTLHEASRIGDRHAGWPMPYLAGRDQAWRLADRDAEVIRA
;
A
#
# COMPACT_ATOMS: atom_id res chain seq x y z
N MET A 1 5.37 24.53 -38.16
CA MET A 1 5.55 23.13 -37.73
C MET A 1 4.31 22.37 -38.17
N LYS A 2 4.47 21.22 -38.81
CA LYS A 2 3.41 20.34 -39.28
C LYS A 2 3.31 19.13 -38.35
N ILE A 3 2.15 18.92 -37.72
CA ILE A 3 1.97 17.97 -36.60
C ILE A 3 0.84 16.99 -36.91
N ALA A 4 1.08 15.70 -36.72
CA ALA A 4 0.08 14.64 -36.79
C ALA A 4 -0.24 14.13 -35.39
N CYS A 5 -1.51 14.23 -34.96
CA CYS A 5 -2.01 13.58 -33.76
C CYS A 5 -2.74 12.29 -34.15
N LEU A 6 -2.17 11.14 -33.79
CA LEU A 6 -2.75 9.84 -34.08
C LEU A 6 -3.67 9.43 -32.91
N GLY A 7 -4.93 9.86 -32.96
CA GLY A 7 -5.95 9.66 -31.92
C GLY A 7 -6.75 10.94 -31.59
N GLY A 8 -8.08 10.86 -31.62
CA GLY A 8 -9.02 11.95 -31.34
C GLY A 8 -9.61 11.93 -29.93
N GLY A 9 -8.93 11.26 -28.98
CA GLY A 9 -9.31 11.28 -27.56
C GLY A 9 -8.97 12.60 -26.84
N PRO A 10 -9.23 12.68 -25.52
CA PRO A 10 -8.97 13.90 -24.73
C PRO A 10 -7.52 14.37 -24.81
N ALA A 11 -6.56 13.43 -24.82
CA ALA A 11 -5.13 13.72 -24.95
C ALA A 11 -4.79 14.40 -26.29
N GLY A 12 -5.18 13.80 -27.42
CA GLY A 12 -4.85 14.28 -28.76
C GLY A 12 -5.52 15.60 -29.10
N LEU A 13 -6.84 15.70 -28.85
CA LEU A 13 -7.58 16.94 -29.07
C LEU A 13 -7.02 18.09 -28.24
N TYR A 14 -6.74 17.85 -26.95
CA TYR A 14 -6.30 18.92 -26.08
C TYR A 14 -4.85 19.32 -26.33
N PHE A 15 -3.98 18.39 -26.73
CA PHE A 15 -2.64 18.72 -27.20
C PHE A 15 -2.71 19.63 -28.44
N ALA A 16 -3.52 19.27 -29.44
CA ALA A 16 -3.69 20.08 -30.64
C ALA A 16 -4.17 21.51 -30.31
N ILE A 17 -5.19 21.66 -29.46
CA ILE A 17 -5.68 22.96 -28.97
C ILE A 17 -4.56 23.73 -28.26
N SER A 18 -3.90 23.10 -27.30
CA SER A 18 -2.85 23.69 -26.47
C SER A 18 -1.65 24.19 -27.30
N THR A 19 -1.25 23.42 -28.32
CA THR A 19 -0.20 23.81 -29.27
C THR A 19 -0.66 24.94 -30.17
N LYS A 20 -1.88 24.90 -30.71
CA LYS A 20 -2.40 25.94 -31.61
C LYS A 20 -2.56 27.29 -30.92
N LEU A 21 -2.89 27.31 -29.62
CA LEU A 21 -2.93 28.52 -28.81
C LEU A 21 -1.54 29.15 -28.59
N ARG A 22 -0.48 28.35 -28.52
CA ARG A 22 0.91 28.82 -28.36
C ARG A 22 1.58 29.16 -29.69
N GLN A 23 1.25 28.41 -30.75
CA GLN A 23 1.81 28.55 -32.09
C GLN A 23 0.68 28.56 -33.14
N PRO A 24 0.07 29.73 -33.40
CA PRO A 24 -1.08 29.86 -34.31
C PRO A 24 -0.80 29.37 -35.75
N ASP A 25 0.45 29.48 -36.21
CA ASP A 25 0.87 29.08 -37.56
C ASP A 25 1.18 27.58 -37.69
N ALA A 26 1.03 26.77 -36.63
CA ALA A 26 1.23 25.33 -36.71
C ALA A 26 0.12 24.65 -37.54
N GLU A 27 0.50 23.78 -38.47
CA GLU A 27 -0.45 22.96 -39.24
C GLU A 27 -0.66 21.64 -38.49
N ILE A 28 -1.85 21.43 -37.93
CA ILE A 28 -2.13 20.28 -37.06
C ILE A 28 -3.28 19.47 -37.65
N THR A 29 -3.05 18.17 -37.85
CA THR A 29 -4.08 17.20 -38.23
C THR A 29 -4.29 16.19 -37.11
N VAL A 30 -5.54 15.99 -36.70
CA VAL A 30 -5.93 14.94 -35.74
C VAL A 30 -6.65 13.84 -36.51
N PHE A 31 -6.13 12.62 -36.43
CA PHE A 31 -6.70 11.44 -37.06
C PHE A 31 -7.45 10.61 -36.02
N GLU A 32 -8.73 10.32 -36.27
CA GLU A 32 -9.58 9.50 -35.41
C GLU A 32 -10.27 8.41 -36.24
N ARG A 33 -10.19 7.17 -35.77
CA ARG A 33 -10.75 6.01 -36.48
C ARG A 33 -12.27 5.93 -36.35
N ASN A 34 -12.81 6.48 -35.25
CA ASN A 34 -14.23 6.43 -34.95
C ASN A 34 -14.96 7.67 -35.48
N LYS A 35 -16.30 7.64 -35.37
CA LYS A 35 -17.12 8.82 -35.64
C LYS A 35 -16.94 9.89 -34.55
N PRO A 36 -17.21 11.17 -34.84
CA PRO A 36 -17.06 12.26 -33.87
C PRO A 36 -17.81 12.04 -32.55
N ASP A 37 -18.92 11.31 -32.61
CA ASP A 37 -19.88 11.16 -31.52
C ASP A 37 -19.93 9.72 -30.97
N ASP A 38 -19.04 8.85 -31.47
CA ASP A 38 -18.85 7.47 -31.04
C ASP A 38 -17.80 7.43 -29.92
N THR A 39 -18.22 7.01 -28.74
CA THR A 39 -17.35 7.00 -27.56
C THR A 39 -17.62 5.78 -26.71
N PHE A 40 -16.54 5.20 -26.18
CA PHE A 40 -16.62 4.17 -25.17
C PHE A 40 -16.66 4.81 -23.77
N GLY A 41 -17.66 4.44 -22.97
CA GLY A 41 -17.85 4.95 -21.61
C GLY A 41 -18.77 6.17 -21.53
N TRP A 42 -19.11 6.55 -20.30
CA TRP A 42 -20.17 7.52 -19.99
C TRP A 42 -19.60 8.81 -19.38
N GLY A 43 -19.78 9.04 -18.08
CA GLY A 43 -19.24 10.21 -17.37
C GLY A 43 -17.80 10.05 -16.94
N VAL A 44 -17.01 11.12 -17.00
CA VAL A 44 -15.66 11.19 -16.42
C VAL A 44 -15.62 12.19 -15.28
N VAL A 45 -14.79 11.91 -14.28
CA VAL A 45 -14.56 12.82 -13.15
C VAL A 45 -13.35 13.70 -13.42
N LEU A 46 -13.45 14.98 -13.10
CA LEU A 46 -12.35 15.95 -13.11
C LEU A 46 -12.22 16.58 -11.71
N SER A 47 -10.98 16.68 -11.22
CA SER A 47 -10.67 17.39 -9.97
C SER A 47 -10.57 18.90 -10.23
N ASP A 48 -10.79 19.72 -9.20
CA ASP A 48 -10.62 21.17 -9.29
C ASP A 48 -9.24 21.60 -9.79
N ASP A 49 -8.15 20.96 -9.35
CA ASP A 49 -6.80 21.22 -9.88
C ASP A 49 -6.71 21.06 -11.41
N ALA A 50 -7.41 20.06 -11.95
CA ALA A 50 -7.39 19.79 -13.38
C ALA A 50 -8.09 20.93 -14.12
N LEU A 51 -9.16 21.49 -13.54
CA LEU A 51 -9.87 22.63 -14.08
C LEU A 51 -9.09 23.92 -13.99
N GLU A 52 -8.31 24.13 -12.92
CA GLU A 52 -7.42 25.29 -12.81
C GLU A 52 -6.36 25.26 -13.90
N ASN A 53 -5.71 24.11 -14.12
CA ASN A 53 -4.74 23.92 -15.20
C ASN A 53 -5.38 24.13 -16.58
N LEU A 54 -6.59 23.57 -16.80
CA LEU A 54 -7.34 23.81 -18.04
C LEU A 54 -7.65 25.31 -18.22
N THR A 55 -8.07 26.00 -17.16
CA THR A 55 -8.43 27.42 -17.19
C THR A 55 -7.23 28.31 -17.51
N ALA A 56 -6.07 28.00 -16.94
CA ALA A 56 -4.83 28.73 -17.21
C ALA A 56 -4.37 28.56 -18.67
N ASN A 57 -4.65 27.40 -19.28
CA ASN A 57 -4.22 27.07 -20.63
C ASN A 57 -5.21 27.49 -21.73
N ASP A 58 -6.48 27.14 -21.59
CA ASP A 58 -7.58 27.49 -22.50
C ASP A 58 -8.87 27.81 -21.71
N PRO A 59 -9.05 29.08 -21.30
CA PRO A 59 -10.20 29.49 -20.49
C PRO A 59 -11.54 29.30 -21.21
N VAL A 60 -11.56 29.20 -22.55
CA VAL A 60 -12.78 28.96 -23.34
C VAL A 60 -13.26 27.52 -23.16
N SER A 61 -12.39 26.54 -23.44
CA SER A 61 -12.71 25.13 -23.20
C SER A 61 -13.05 24.86 -21.74
N ALA A 62 -12.27 25.43 -20.82
CA ALA A 62 -12.51 25.26 -19.39
C ALA A 62 -13.89 25.80 -18.96
N GLY A 63 -14.30 26.97 -19.47
CA GLY A 63 -15.62 27.54 -19.23
C GLY A 63 -16.75 26.64 -19.75
N GLN A 64 -16.65 26.19 -21.00
CA GLN A 64 -17.66 25.32 -21.62
C GLN A 64 -17.78 23.95 -20.95
N ILE A 65 -16.64 23.35 -20.56
CA ILE A 65 -16.60 22.10 -19.79
C ILE A 65 -17.26 22.31 -18.42
N ARG A 66 -16.92 23.40 -17.74
CA ARG A 66 -17.48 23.73 -16.42
C ARG A 66 -18.99 23.94 -16.43
N ASP A 67 -19.52 24.58 -17.47
CA ASP A 67 -20.96 24.80 -17.65
C ASP A 67 -21.76 23.48 -17.84
N LYS A 68 -21.07 22.36 -18.03
CA LYS A 68 -21.66 21.02 -18.20
C LYS A 68 -21.43 20.08 -17.03
N PHE A 69 -20.82 20.53 -15.94
CA PHE A 69 -20.58 19.66 -14.79
C PHE A 69 -21.83 19.39 -13.97
N ALA A 70 -21.94 18.12 -13.55
CA ALA A 70 -22.62 17.74 -12.33
C ALA A 70 -21.62 17.79 -11.18
N TYR A 71 -22.00 18.40 -10.06
CA TYR A 71 -21.16 18.50 -8.87
C TYR A 71 -21.77 17.71 -7.73
N TRP A 72 -20.93 17.00 -6.99
CA TRP A 72 -21.31 16.32 -5.76
C TRP A 72 -20.12 16.34 -4.80
N ASP A 73 -20.41 16.30 -3.49
CA ASP A 73 -19.37 16.36 -2.45
C ASP A 73 -19.18 15.01 -1.75
N ASP A 74 -20.25 14.21 -1.69
CA ASP A 74 -20.31 13.02 -0.85
C ASP A 74 -19.83 11.75 -1.57
N ILE A 75 -19.26 10.83 -0.79
CA ILE A 75 -19.09 9.42 -1.15
C ILE A 75 -20.03 8.58 -0.29
N ALA A 76 -20.85 7.77 -0.94
CA ALA A 76 -21.69 6.78 -0.30
C ALA A 76 -21.14 5.37 -0.53
N VAL A 77 -21.18 4.54 0.51
CA VAL A 77 -20.86 3.11 0.43
C VAL A 77 -22.08 2.34 0.92
N VAL A 78 -22.58 1.44 0.07
CA VAL A 78 -23.66 0.51 0.38
C VAL A 78 -23.08 -0.89 0.49
N HIS A 79 -23.13 -1.45 1.70
CA HIS A 79 -22.59 -2.77 2.01
C HIS A 79 -23.38 -3.41 3.16
N GLY A 80 -23.77 -4.68 3.00
CA GLY A 80 -24.54 -5.40 4.03
C GLY A 80 -25.89 -4.76 4.36
N GLY A 81 -26.51 -4.08 3.40
CA GLY A 81 -27.76 -3.32 3.59
C GLY A 81 -27.60 -1.98 4.33
N ALA A 82 -26.38 -1.63 4.78
CA ALA A 82 -26.08 -0.34 5.37
C ALA A 82 -25.61 0.65 4.29
N ARG A 83 -26.11 1.88 4.34
CA ARG A 83 -25.60 3.01 3.55
C ARG A 83 -24.88 3.99 4.47
N THR A 84 -23.59 4.17 4.25
CA THR A 84 -22.77 5.15 4.98
C THR A 84 -22.28 6.23 4.04
N VAL A 85 -22.31 7.48 4.47
CA VAL A 85 -21.95 8.65 3.66
C VAL A 85 -20.85 9.42 4.36
N SER A 86 -19.81 9.80 3.62
CA SER A 86 -18.75 10.71 4.06
C SER A 86 -18.70 11.88 3.08
N GLY A 87 -18.67 13.10 3.59
CA GLY A 87 -18.63 14.34 2.81
C GLY A 87 -17.23 14.93 2.63
N GLY A 88 -17.17 16.14 2.06
CA GLY A 88 -15.94 16.91 1.88
C GLY A 88 -14.97 16.32 0.85
N HIS A 89 -15.44 15.45 -0.05
CA HIS A 89 -14.57 14.84 -1.07
C HIS A 89 -14.41 15.72 -2.29
N GLY A 90 -15.47 16.43 -2.68
CA GLY A 90 -15.53 17.36 -3.81
C GLY A 90 -15.23 16.72 -5.17
N PHE A 91 -16.25 16.53 -6.00
CA PHE A 91 -16.12 15.98 -7.34
C PHE A 91 -16.95 16.73 -8.38
N ALA A 92 -16.45 16.73 -9.61
CA ALA A 92 -17.17 17.21 -10.77
C ALA A 92 -17.17 16.13 -11.87
N GLY A 93 -18.35 15.84 -12.42
CA GLY A 93 -18.55 14.86 -13.50
C GLY A 93 -19.05 15.53 -14.77
N ILE A 94 -18.52 15.12 -15.91
CA ILE A 94 -19.02 15.51 -17.24
C ILE A 94 -19.19 14.28 -18.12
N GLY A 95 -20.25 14.26 -18.93
CA GLY A 95 -20.39 13.25 -19.99
C GLY A 95 -19.21 13.29 -20.96
N ARG A 96 -18.51 12.16 -21.12
CA ARG A 96 -17.34 12.03 -22.02
C ARG A 96 -17.66 12.48 -23.44
N LYS A 97 -18.85 12.13 -23.95
CA LYS A 97 -19.33 12.58 -25.27
C LYS A 97 -19.41 14.10 -25.35
N ALA A 98 -20.01 14.75 -24.35
CA ALA A 98 -20.15 16.20 -24.32
C ALA A 98 -18.77 16.89 -24.25
N MET A 99 -17.86 16.38 -23.41
CA MET A 99 -16.49 16.88 -23.33
C MET A 99 -15.76 16.79 -24.68
N LEU A 100 -15.84 15.64 -25.36
CA LEU A 100 -15.21 15.48 -26.68
C LEU A 100 -15.79 16.45 -27.71
N VAL A 101 -17.12 16.63 -27.74
CA VAL A 101 -17.76 17.59 -28.66
C VAL A 101 -17.25 19.02 -28.42
N ILE A 102 -17.15 19.45 -27.16
CA ILE A 102 -16.59 20.76 -26.80
C ILE A 102 -15.16 20.91 -27.34
N LEU A 103 -14.30 19.92 -27.09
CA LEU A 103 -12.92 19.95 -27.56
C LEU A 103 -12.82 19.92 -29.10
N GLN A 104 -13.69 19.16 -29.78
CA GLN A 104 -13.72 19.12 -31.24
C GLN A 104 -14.19 20.45 -31.84
N GLU A 105 -15.21 21.09 -31.27
CA GLU A 105 -15.67 22.42 -31.67
C GLU A 105 -14.55 23.45 -31.48
N ARG A 106 -13.92 23.44 -30.31
CA ARG A 106 -12.77 24.30 -30.02
C ARG A 106 -11.62 24.09 -31.00
N ALA A 107 -11.31 22.84 -31.32
CA ALA A 107 -10.24 22.53 -32.26
C ALA A 107 -10.55 23.08 -33.66
N ARG A 108 -11.80 22.98 -34.13
CA ARG A 108 -12.24 23.56 -35.41
C ARG A 108 -12.17 25.09 -35.41
N GLU A 109 -12.57 25.74 -34.31
CA GLU A 109 -12.47 27.21 -34.17
C GLU A 109 -11.03 27.70 -34.32
N LEU A 110 -10.07 26.94 -33.81
CA LEU A 110 -8.64 27.24 -33.90
C LEU A 110 -8.02 26.83 -35.24
N GLY A 111 -8.80 26.24 -36.16
CA GLY A 111 -8.33 25.84 -37.50
C GLY A 111 -7.50 24.56 -37.51
N ILE A 112 -7.72 23.65 -36.56
CA ILE A 112 -7.12 22.30 -36.56
C ILE A 112 -7.92 21.40 -37.51
N ASP A 113 -7.23 20.60 -38.33
CA ASP A 113 -7.85 19.65 -39.25
C ASP A 113 -8.23 18.37 -38.51
N LEU A 114 -9.54 18.06 -38.43
CA LEU A 114 -10.05 16.86 -37.78
C LEU A 114 -10.52 15.84 -38.81
N GLN A 115 -9.80 14.71 -38.91
CA GLN A 115 -10.04 13.63 -39.86
C GLN A 115 -10.65 12.42 -39.11
N PHE A 116 -11.97 12.34 -39.09
CA PHE A 116 -12.70 11.21 -38.48
C PHE A 116 -12.86 10.04 -39.45
N GLU A 117 -13.27 8.88 -38.94
CA GLU A 117 -13.41 7.63 -39.72
C GLU A 117 -12.15 7.30 -40.55
N THR A 118 -10.98 7.69 -40.02
CA THR A 118 -9.70 7.57 -40.70
C THR A 118 -8.79 6.61 -39.93
N GLU A 119 -8.61 5.42 -40.49
CA GLU A 119 -7.69 4.42 -39.93
C GLU A 119 -6.24 4.86 -40.18
N VAL A 120 -5.50 5.08 -39.10
CA VAL A 120 -4.07 5.43 -39.18
C VAL A 120 -3.24 4.22 -39.62
N GLY A 121 -2.37 4.45 -40.61
CA GLY A 121 -1.36 3.48 -41.07
C GLY A 121 -0.17 3.38 -40.11
N PRO A 122 0.92 2.71 -40.53
CA PRO A 122 2.16 2.64 -39.74
C PRO A 122 2.67 4.05 -39.39
N ALA A 123 3.08 4.25 -38.14
CA ALA A 123 3.57 5.54 -37.66
C ALA A 123 4.78 6.04 -38.47
N ALA A 124 5.63 5.12 -38.96
CA ALA A 124 6.75 5.44 -39.83
C ALA A 124 6.36 6.23 -41.11
N SER A 125 5.14 6.06 -41.65
CA SER A 125 4.71 6.85 -42.82
C SER A 125 4.44 8.32 -42.46
N TYR A 126 3.99 8.58 -41.22
CA TYR A 126 3.75 9.94 -40.75
C TYR A 126 5.05 10.64 -40.36
N GLN A 127 6.06 9.90 -39.86
CA GLN A 127 7.37 10.47 -39.52
C GLN A 127 8.04 11.19 -40.69
N ALA A 128 7.84 10.69 -41.92
CA ALA A 128 8.44 11.28 -43.12
C ALA A 128 7.75 12.58 -43.57
N ASP A 129 6.45 12.72 -43.31
CA ASP A 129 5.60 13.77 -43.85
C ASP A 129 5.27 14.89 -42.84
N TYR A 130 5.60 14.69 -41.57
CA TYR A 130 5.28 15.58 -40.46
C TYR A 130 6.53 15.89 -39.63
N ASP A 131 6.62 17.12 -39.11
CA ASP A 131 7.70 17.54 -38.22
C ASP A 131 7.59 16.85 -36.85
N LEU A 132 6.36 16.53 -36.42
CA LEU A 132 6.04 15.89 -35.14
C LEU A 132 4.86 14.92 -35.29
N VAL A 133 5.01 13.71 -34.75
CA VAL A 133 3.94 12.71 -34.64
C VAL A 133 3.64 12.47 -33.15
N VAL A 134 2.41 12.74 -32.74
CA VAL A 134 1.94 12.49 -31.37
C VAL A 134 1.03 11.27 -31.34
N ALA A 135 1.53 10.19 -30.76
CA ALA A 135 0.80 8.94 -30.56
C ALA A 135 -0.12 9.07 -29.34
N CYS A 136 -1.41 9.28 -29.60
CA CYS A 136 -2.46 9.46 -28.60
C CYS A 136 -3.64 8.51 -28.85
N ASP A 137 -3.34 7.35 -29.44
CA ASP A 137 -4.28 6.30 -29.87
C ASP A 137 -4.67 5.33 -28.74
N GLY A 138 -4.39 5.72 -27.50
CA GLY A 138 -4.94 5.15 -26.28
C GLY A 138 -4.31 3.84 -25.82
N LEU A 139 -5.06 3.10 -24.98
CA LEU A 139 -4.57 1.92 -24.29
C LEU A 139 -4.06 0.80 -25.24
N ASN A 140 -4.67 0.66 -26.41
CA ASN A 140 -4.30 -0.30 -27.46
C ASN A 140 -3.43 0.35 -28.56
N SER A 141 -2.54 1.28 -28.18
CA SER A 141 -1.71 2.05 -29.10
C SER A 141 -0.94 1.16 -30.08
N ARG A 142 -1.22 1.32 -31.38
CA ARG A 142 -0.50 0.64 -32.47
C ARG A 142 0.89 1.23 -32.63
N VAL A 143 1.03 2.54 -32.42
CA VAL A 143 2.33 3.23 -32.49
C VAL A 143 3.28 2.71 -31.42
N ARG A 144 2.79 2.51 -30.19
CA ARG A 144 3.58 1.91 -29.11
C ARG A 144 4.03 0.49 -29.48
N SER A 145 3.16 -0.30 -30.11
CA SER A 145 3.49 -1.65 -30.56
C SER A 145 4.50 -1.66 -31.72
N GLU A 146 4.41 -0.70 -32.64
CA GLU A 146 5.32 -0.57 -33.78
C GLU A 146 6.77 -0.27 -33.34
N PHE A 147 6.94 0.61 -32.34
CA PHE A 147 8.25 0.97 -31.79
C PHE A 147 8.49 0.38 -30.38
N ALA A 148 8.04 -0.86 -30.16
CA ALA A 148 8.13 -1.50 -28.85
C ALA A 148 9.58 -1.64 -28.35
N ASP A 149 10.56 -1.83 -29.25
CA ASP A 149 11.98 -1.92 -28.90
C ASP A 149 12.52 -0.61 -28.32
N GLN A 150 11.96 0.54 -28.72
CA GLN A 150 12.38 1.86 -28.27
C GLN A 150 11.61 2.29 -27.02
N PHE A 151 10.29 2.14 -27.02
CA PHE A 151 9.44 2.54 -25.90
C PHE A 151 9.51 1.60 -24.71
N LYS A 152 9.86 0.32 -24.96
CA LYS A 152 9.92 -0.77 -23.97
C LYS A 152 8.68 -0.82 -23.09
N PRO A 153 7.49 -1.09 -23.67
CA PRO A 153 6.25 -1.10 -22.93
C PRO A 153 6.16 -2.32 -22.01
N ASN A 154 5.84 -2.09 -20.74
CA ASN A 154 5.36 -3.11 -19.82
C ASN A 154 3.83 -3.04 -19.79
N VAL A 155 3.17 -4.06 -20.34
CA VAL A 155 1.71 -4.18 -20.35
C VAL A 155 1.32 -5.36 -19.47
N ASP A 156 0.57 -5.06 -18.41
CA ASP A 156 0.15 -6.01 -17.38
C ASP A 156 -1.39 -6.00 -17.30
N VAL A 157 -2.01 -7.06 -17.82
CA VAL A 157 -3.47 -7.19 -17.88
C VAL A 157 -4.00 -7.67 -16.55
N ARG A 158 -4.85 -6.86 -15.94
CA ARG A 158 -5.32 -7.05 -14.57
C ARG A 158 -6.53 -7.99 -14.49
N PRO A 159 -6.63 -8.83 -13.45
CA PRO A 159 -7.57 -9.95 -13.40
C PRO A 159 -9.05 -9.54 -13.30
N CYS A 160 -9.37 -8.44 -12.61
CA CYS A 160 -10.76 -7.98 -12.48
C CYS A 160 -11.39 -7.68 -13.84
N LYS A 161 -12.66 -8.06 -13.96
CA LYS A 161 -13.50 -7.80 -15.12
C LYS A 161 -14.38 -6.60 -14.79
N PHE A 162 -14.46 -5.63 -15.71
CA PHE A 162 -15.40 -4.52 -15.58
C PHE A 162 -16.18 -4.25 -16.87
N ILE A 163 -17.37 -3.67 -16.75
CA ILE A 163 -18.20 -3.15 -17.84
C ILE A 163 -18.67 -1.74 -17.48
N TRP A 164 -18.60 -0.82 -18.45
CA TRP A 164 -18.96 0.58 -18.25
C TRP A 164 -20.30 0.90 -18.89
N LEU A 165 -21.30 1.16 -18.06
CA LEU A 165 -22.70 1.38 -18.42
C LEU A 165 -23.16 2.76 -17.97
N GLY A 166 -24.36 3.13 -18.43
CA GLY A 166 -25.08 4.31 -17.98
C GLY A 166 -26.47 3.93 -17.47
N THR A 167 -27.13 4.84 -16.77
CA THR A 167 -28.51 4.65 -16.31
C THR A 167 -29.22 6.00 -16.18
N LYS A 168 -30.55 5.95 -16.08
CA LYS A 168 -31.41 7.09 -15.73
C LYS A 168 -31.60 7.28 -14.23
N GLN A 169 -31.19 6.29 -13.41
CA GLN A 169 -30.99 6.53 -11.99
C GLN A 169 -29.86 7.54 -11.82
N LYS A 170 -30.08 8.63 -11.09
CA LYS A 170 -29.16 9.77 -11.14
C LYS A 170 -27.98 9.66 -10.20
N PHE A 171 -28.12 8.99 -9.05
CA PHE A 171 -27.11 9.00 -7.99
C PHE A 171 -26.61 10.44 -7.74
N ASP A 172 -27.54 11.40 -7.67
CA ASP A 172 -27.26 12.84 -7.64
C ASP A 172 -26.95 13.38 -6.24
N ASP A 173 -26.95 12.51 -5.24
CA ASP A 173 -26.58 12.84 -3.87
C ASP A 173 -25.12 12.49 -3.53
N ALA A 174 -24.52 11.45 -4.14
CA ALA A 174 -23.16 11.03 -3.84
C ALA A 174 -22.51 10.17 -4.95
N PHE A 175 -21.17 10.15 -4.99
CA PHE A 175 -20.44 9.04 -5.63
C PHE A 175 -20.71 7.77 -4.83
N THR A 176 -21.40 6.80 -5.43
CA THR A 176 -21.90 5.63 -4.70
C THR A 176 -21.15 4.36 -5.11
N PHE A 177 -20.55 3.69 -4.11
CA PHE A 177 -20.08 2.31 -4.22
C PHE A 177 -21.15 1.38 -3.66
N ILE A 178 -21.48 0.31 -4.38
CA ILE A 178 -22.49 -0.66 -3.95
C ILE A 178 -21.90 -2.06 -4.12
N PHE A 179 -21.99 -2.88 -3.08
CA PHE A 179 -21.47 -4.24 -3.05
C PHE A 179 -22.61 -5.24 -2.82
N GLU A 180 -22.80 -6.17 -3.75
CA GLU A 180 -23.85 -7.19 -3.70
C GLU A 180 -23.26 -8.60 -3.69
N LYS A 181 -23.71 -9.42 -2.73
CA LYS A 181 -23.34 -10.83 -2.63
C LYS A 181 -24.33 -11.67 -3.42
N THR A 182 -23.85 -12.33 -4.46
CA THR A 182 -24.67 -13.21 -5.30
C THR A 182 -24.36 -14.68 -5.02
N GLN A 183 -25.15 -15.60 -5.57
CA GLN A 183 -24.86 -17.03 -5.52
C GLN A 183 -23.58 -17.42 -6.28
N HIS A 184 -23.05 -16.55 -7.15
CA HIS A 184 -21.88 -16.80 -8.00
C HIS A 184 -20.61 -16.09 -7.51
N GLY A 185 -20.69 -15.31 -6.43
CA GLY A 185 -19.62 -14.47 -5.91
C GLY A 185 -20.06 -13.03 -5.69
N TRP A 186 -19.11 -12.14 -5.42
CA TRP A 186 -19.37 -10.72 -5.17
C TRP A 186 -19.30 -9.90 -6.45
N MET A 187 -20.24 -8.96 -6.60
CA MET A 187 -20.22 -7.95 -7.66
C MET A 187 -20.41 -6.57 -7.05
N TRP A 188 -19.79 -5.56 -7.65
CA TRP A 188 -19.91 -4.20 -7.16
C TRP A 188 -20.05 -3.19 -8.28
N ILE A 189 -20.60 -2.02 -7.96
CA ILE A 189 -20.71 -0.90 -8.89
C ILE A 189 -20.10 0.39 -8.36
N HIS A 190 -19.55 1.18 -9.27
CA HIS A 190 -19.16 2.57 -9.06
C HIS A 190 -20.16 3.44 -9.83
N ALA A 191 -20.98 4.20 -9.12
CA ALA A 191 -22.06 4.98 -9.69
C ALA A 191 -21.97 6.47 -9.34
N TYR A 192 -22.12 7.34 -10.33
CA TYR A 192 -22.10 8.79 -10.12
C TYR A 192 -22.75 9.54 -11.28
N GLN A 193 -23.41 10.64 -10.95
CA GLN A 193 -24.00 11.55 -11.93
C GLN A 193 -22.92 12.17 -12.83
N PHE A 194 -23.23 12.43 -14.10
CA PHE A 194 -22.35 13.23 -14.97
C PHE A 194 -23.08 14.24 -15.86
N ASP A 195 -24.41 14.19 -15.90
CA ASP A 195 -25.28 15.23 -16.44
C ASP A 195 -26.64 15.23 -15.73
N ALA A 196 -27.55 16.12 -16.14
CA ALA A 196 -28.84 16.31 -15.48
C ALA A 196 -29.75 15.08 -15.48
N ASP A 197 -29.57 14.15 -16.43
CA ASP A 197 -30.53 13.09 -16.73
C ASP A 197 -29.92 11.68 -16.65
N THR A 198 -28.62 11.54 -16.44
CA THR A 198 -27.92 10.25 -16.47
C THR A 198 -26.75 10.15 -15.49
N ALA A 199 -26.47 8.91 -15.10
CA ALA A 199 -25.32 8.53 -14.29
C ALA A 199 -24.48 7.45 -14.96
N THR A 200 -23.19 7.44 -14.62
CA THR A 200 -22.26 6.34 -14.91
C THR A 200 -22.57 5.20 -13.95
N VAL A 201 -22.48 3.96 -14.45
CA VAL A 201 -22.42 2.73 -13.64
C VAL A 201 -21.29 1.86 -14.18
N ILE A 202 -20.21 1.71 -13.44
CA ILE A 202 -19.15 0.74 -13.76
C ILE A 202 -19.41 -0.49 -12.91
N VAL A 203 -19.75 -1.61 -13.54
CA VAL A 203 -19.91 -2.91 -12.85
C VAL A 203 -18.59 -3.65 -12.90
N GLU A 204 -18.17 -4.20 -11.77
CA GLU A 204 -16.89 -4.90 -11.64
C GLU A 204 -17.06 -6.17 -10.78
N CYS A 205 -16.25 -7.19 -11.09
CA CYS A 205 -16.18 -8.42 -10.32
C CYS A 205 -14.84 -9.15 -10.53
N SER A 206 -14.54 -10.11 -9.64
CA SER A 206 -13.39 -10.99 -9.78
C SER A 206 -13.53 -11.90 -11.01
N ALA A 207 -12.40 -12.32 -11.59
CA ALA A 207 -12.39 -13.25 -12.73
C ALA A 207 -13.16 -14.54 -12.43
N GLN A 208 -13.01 -15.07 -11.21
CA GLN A 208 -13.73 -16.26 -10.76
C GLN A 208 -15.25 -16.04 -10.71
N THR A 209 -15.71 -14.89 -10.19
CA THR A 209 -17.13 -14.55 -10.18
C THR A 209 -17.68 -14.43 -11.60
N TRP A 210 -16.92 -13.81 -12.50
CA TRP A 210 -17.29 -13.67 -13.91
C TRP A 210 -17.45 -15.03 -14.60
N GLU A 211 -16.54 -15.96 -14.35
CA GLU A 211 -16.61 -17.34 -14.84
C GLU A 211 -17.80 -18.11 -14.25
N ASN A 212 -18.04 -17.96 -12.94
CA ASN A 212 -19.15 -18.62 -12.24
C ASN A 212 -20.53 -18.21 -12.79
N TRP A 213 -20.66 -16.95 -13.24
CA TRP A 213 -21.85 -16.45 -13.92
C TRP A 213 -21.98 -16.99 -15.36
N GLY A 214 -20.89 -17.45 -15.98
CA GLY A 214 -20.89 -17.88 -17.37
C GLY A 214 -21.04 -16.71 -18.35
N PHE A 215 -20.60 -15.51 -17.97
CA PHE A 215 -20.75 -14.29 -18.79
C PHE A 215 -20.11 -14.42 -20.18
N GLU A 216 -19.11 -15.29 -20.36
CA GLU A 216 -18.49 -15.56 -21.64
C GLU A 216 -19.50 -15.93 -22.73
N ALA A 217 -20.50 -16.74 -22.37
CA ALA A 217 -21.50 -17.29 -23.28
C ALA A 217 -22.76 -16.41 -23.43
N MET A 218 -22.87 -15.33 -22.65
CA MET A 218 -24.03 -14.46 -22.67
C MET A 218 -23.96 -13.43 -23.81
N SER A 219 -25.12 -13.12 -24.38
CA SER A 219 -25.31 -11.93 -25.21
C SER A 219 -25.17 -10.65 -24.37
N LYS A 220 -24.93 -9.52 -25.04
CA LYS A 220 -24.86 -8.21 -24.39
C LYS A 220 -26.15 -7.91 -23.61
N GLU A 221 -27.29 -8.24 -24.19
CA GLU A 221 -28.62 -8.02 -23.60
C GLU A 221 -28.89 -8.92 -22.39
N GLU A 222 -28.35 -10.14 -22.36
CA GLU A 222 -28.39 -11.01 -21.18
C GLU A 222 -27.48 -10.50 -20.07
N ILE A 223 -26.28 -10.01 -20.39
CA ILE A 223 -25.35 -9.40 -19.42
C ILE A 223 -26.00 -8.19 -18.76
N LEU A 224 -26.57 -7.26 -19.55
CA LEU A 224 -27.22 -6.06 -19.01
C LEU A 224 -28.36 -6.41 -18.05
N ARG A 225 -29.24 -7.34 -18.44
CA ARG A 225 -30.35 -7.79 -17.60
C ARG A 225 -29.88 -8.46 -16.32
N THR A 226 -28.82 -9.26 -16.39
CA THR A 226 -28.22 -9.89 -15.21
C THR A 226 -27.72 -8.83 -14.24
N CYS A 227 -26.99 -7.82 -14.73
CA CYS A 227 -26.55 -6.71 -13.89
C CYS A 227 -27.74 -5.90 -13.33
N GLU A 228 -28.79 -5.65 -14.11
CA GLU A 228 -30.02 -4.99 -13.65
C GLU A 228 -30.70 -5.77 -12.52
N GLU A 229 -30.79 -7.10 -12.64
CA GLU A 229 -31.38 -7.97 -11.61
C GLU A 229 -30.57 -7.95 -10.31
N ILE A 230 -29.23 -7.95 -10.40
CA ILE A 230 -28.35 -7.91 -9.23
C ILE A 230 -28.47 -6.59 -8.47
N PHE A 231 -28.53 -5.46 -9.19
CA PHE A 231 -28.56 -4.13 -8.59
C PHE A 231 -29.95 -3.50 -8.58
N ALA A 232 -31.02 -4.28 -8.74
CA ALA A 232 -32.39 -3.80 -8.91
C ALA A 232 -32.84 -2.85 -7.78
N ASP A 233 -32.45 -3.16 -6.54
CA ASP A 233 -32.80 -2.39 -5.35
C ASP A 233 -32.17 -0.99 -5.30
N HIS A 234 -31.16 -0.73 -6.15
CA HIS A 234 -30.43 0.54 -6.20
C HIS A 234 -30.73 1.37 -7.45
N LEU A 235 -31.36 0.77 -8.45
CA LEU A 235 -31.62 1.39 -9.75
C LEU A 235 -32.97 2.11 -9.83
N ASP A 236 -33.82 2.03 -8.80
CA ASP A 236 -35.17 2.64 -8.78
C ASP A 236 -36.02 2.31 -10.02
N GLY A 237 -35.84 1.10 -10.57
CA GLY A 237 -36.53 0.64 -11.78
C GLY A 237 -36.00 1.20 -13.11
N HIS A 238 -34.87 1.93 -13.10
CA HIS A 238 -34.21 2.41 -14.31
C HIS A 238 -33.29 1.35 -14.92
N SER A 239 -33.37 1.18 -16.24
CA SER A 239 -32.51 0.24 -16.99
C SER A 239 -31.05 0.70 -17.10
N LEU A 240 -30.15 -0.27 -17.21
CA LEU A 240 -28.75 -0.08 -17.60
C LEU A 240 -28.64 0.08 -19.12
N ILE A 241 -27.75 0.98 -19.55
CA ILE A 241 -27.60 1.40 -20.93
C ILE A 241 -26.16 1.18 -21.37
N SER A 242 -25.96 0.56 -22.51
CA SER A 242 -24.65 0.40 -23.16
C SER A 242 -24.56 1.31 -24.39
N ASN A 243 -23.44 2.03 -24.55
CA ASN A 243 -23.12 2.79 -25.77
C ASN A 243 -22.04 2.11 -26.64
N ALA A 244 -21.58 0.92 -26.24
CA ALA A 244 -20.59 0.13 -26.99
C ALA A 244 -21.26 -0.74 -28.07
N ASP A 245 -21.90 -0.12 -29.06
CA ASP A 245 -22.65 -0.85 -30.10
C ASP A 245 -21.78 -1.72 -31.01
N HIS A 246 -20.48 -1.40 -31.08
CA HIS A 246 -19.48 -2.18 -31.83
C HIS A 246 -19.03 -3.45 -31.08
N LEU A 247 -19.21 -3.53 -29.77
CA LEU A 247 -18.86 -4.71 -28.97
C LEU A 247 -20.02 -5.71 -28.95
N ARG A 248 -19.72 -6.99 -29.16
CA ARG A 248 -20.70 -8.08 -29.17
C ARG A 248 -20.40 -9.13 -28.11
N GLY A 249 -21.46 -9.70 -27.54
CA GLY A 249 -21.37 -10.74 -26.52
C GLY A 249 -20.56 -10.29 -25.31
N SER A 250 -19.74 -11.18 -24.78
CA SER A 250 -18.90 -10.96 -23.60
C SER A 250 -17.78 -9.92 -23.79
N ALA A 251 -17.51 -9.46 -25.02
CA ALA A 251 -16.48 -8.45 -25.29
C ALA A 251 -16.74 -7.08 -24.63
N VAL A 252 -17.94 -6.86 -24.09
CA VAL A 252 -18.27 -5.69 -23.26
C VAL A 252 -17.59 -5.71 -21.90
N TRP A 253 -17.17 -6.89 -21.42
CA TRP A 253 -16.34 -7.04 -20.23
C TRP A 253 -14.87 -6.88 -20.59
N ILE A 254 -14.20 -5.97 -19.89
CA ILE A 254 -12.81 -5.60 -20.14
C ILE A 254 -11.96 -5.97 -18.93
N ASN A 255 -10.75 -6.45 -19.18
CA ASN A 255 -9.68 -6.46 -18.20
C ASN A 255 -8.84 -5.20 -18.37
N PHE A 256 -8.53 -4.50 -17.28
CA PHE A 256 -7.76 -3.27 -17.37
C PHE A 256 -6.29 -3.58 -17.75
N PRO A 257 -5.74 -3.04 -18.86
CA PRO A 257 -4.34 -3.20 -19.17
C PRO A 257 -3.54 -2.07 -18.52
N ARG A 258 -2.72 -2.40 -17.53
CA ARG A 258 -1.77 -1.48 -16.92
C ARG A 258 -0.57 -1.30 -17.86
N VAL A 259 -0.44 -0.13 -18.47
CA VAL A 259 0.65 0.22 -19.37
C VAL A 259 1.67 1.13 -18.66
N LEU A 260 2.96 0.81 -18.84
CA LEU A 260 4.09 1.65 -18.46
C LEU A 260 5.21 1.55 -19.51
N CYS A 261 5.52 2.65 -20.20
CA CYS A 261 6.67 2.73 -21.11
C CYS A 261 7.92 3.28 -20.40
N GLU A 262 9.08 2.63 -20.63
CA GLU A 262 10.39 3.11 -20.14
C GLU A 262 10.86 4.37 -20.89
N THR A 263 10.50 4.50 -22.17
CA THR A 263 10.79 5.67 -23.00
C THR A 263 9.49 6.14 -23.65
N TRP A 264 9.29 7.46 -23.75
CA TRP A 264 8.06 8.06 -24.26
C TRP A 264 8.21 8.70 -25.63
N HIS A 265 9.41 8.72 -26.20
CA HIS A 265 9.65 9.28 -27.52
C HIS A 265 10.68 8.46 -28.33
N HIS A 266 10.59 8.57 -29.64
CA HIS A 266 11.53 8.01 -30.60
C HIS A 266 11.59 8.93 -31.81
N GLU A 267 12.77 9.49 -32.11
CA GLU A 267 12.94 10.48 -33.19
C GLU A 267 11.93 11.64 -33.05
N ASN A 268 11.04 11.83 -34.02
CA ASN A 268 9.96 12.82 -34.01
C ASN A 268 8.59 12.27 -33.55
N VAL A 269 8.56 11.06 -32.97
CA VAL A 269 7.36 10.42 -32.42
C VAL A 269 7.36 10.53 -30.90
N VAL A 270 6.23 10.92 -30.30
CA VAL A 270 6.06 10.99 -28.85
C VAL A 270 4.73 10.36 -28.41
N LEU A 271 4.76 9.55 -27.36
CA LEU A 271 3.59 8.94 -26.73
C LEU A 271 2.90 9.93 -25.78
N LEU A 272 1.57 9.94 -25.79
CA LEU A 272 0.76 10.83 -24.96
C LEU A 272 -0.46 10.12 -24.36
N GLY A 273 -0.71 10.36 -23.07
CA GLY A 273 -1.86 9.79 -22.35
C GLY A 273 -1.73 8.27 -22.16
N ASP A 274 -2.84 7.54 -22.28
CA ASP A 274 -2.87 6.07 -22.10
C ASP A 274 -1.98 5.31 -23.09
N ALA A 275 -1.47 5.97 -24.15
CA ALA A 275 -0.46 5.39 -25.03
C ALA A 275 0.89 5.20 -24.31
N SER A 276 1.28 6.09 -23.38
CA SER A 276 2.51 5.97 -22.59
C SER A 276 2.30 5.32 -21.22
N ALA A 277 1.19 5.68 -20.54
CA ALA A 277 0.94 5.27 -19.18
C ALA A 277 -0.56 5.36 -18.84
N THR A 278 -1.13 4.27 -18.33
CA THR A 278 -2.55 4.20 -17.93
C THR A 278 -2.72 4.39 -16.41
N ALA A 279 -3.84 4.98 -15.98
CA ALA A 279 -4.27 4.97 -14.57
C ALA A 279 -5.65 4.34 -14.42
N HIS A 280 -5.82 3.43 -13.46
CA HIS A 280 -7.09 2.74 -13.21
C HIS A 280 -8.22 3.73 -12.88
N PHE A 281 -9.41 3.50 -13.44
CA PHE A 281 -10.57 4.40 -13.29
C PHE A 281 -11.02 4.58 -11.84
N SER A 282 -10.67 3.64 -10.95
CA SER A 282 -11.01 3.68 -9.52
C SER A 282 -10.53 4.92 -8.75
N ILE A 283 -9.63 5.74 -9.32
CA ILE A 283 -9.16 7.00 -8.73
C ILE A 283 -9.52 8.24 -9.57
N GLY A 284 -10.33 8.09 -10.63
CA GLY A 284 -10.86 9.20 -11.43
C GLY A 284 -9.80 10.13 -12.08
N SER A 285 -8.58 9.66 -12.34
CA SER A 285 -7.44 10.52 -12.71
C SER A 285 -6.97 10.40 -14.17
N GLY A 286 -7.57 9.52 -14.99
CA GLY A 286 -7.14 9.28 -16.37
C GLY A 286 -7.24 10.52 -17.28
N THR A 287 -8.38 11.20 -17.28
CA THR A 287 -8.56 12.42 -18.10
C THR A 287 -7.67 13.58 -17.62
N ARG A 288 -7.47 13.72 -16.30
CA ARG A 288 -6.51 14.69 -15.74
C ARG A 288 -5.10 14.45 -16.27
N LEU A 289 -4.62 13.20 -16.21
CA LEU A 289 -3.31 12.83 -16.73
C LEU A 289 -3.16 13.15 -18.23
N ALA A 290 -4.20 12.91 -19.02
CA ALA A 290 -4.22 13.25 -20.43
C ALA A 290 -4.07 14.77 -20.66
N PHE A 291 -4.84 15.60 -19.95
CA PHE A 291 -4.79 17.06 -20.09
C PHE A 291 -3.47 17.64 -19.59
N ASP A 292 -3.01 17.29 -18.40
CA ASP A 292 -1.75 17.79 -17.84
C ASP A 292 -0.56 17.43 -18.74
N SER A 293 -0.56 16.23 -19.30
CA SER A 293 0.49 15.78 -20.23
C SER A 293 0.42 16.52 -21.57
N ALA A 294 -0.79 16.77 -22.08
CA ALA A 294 -0.99 17.50 -23.33
C ALA A 294 -0.54 18.97 -23.20
N ILE A 295 -0.85 19.62 -22.08
CA ILE A 295 -0.40 20.99 -21.77
C ILE A 295 1.13 21.04 -21.73
N ALA A 296 1.76 20.16 -20.94
CA ALA A 296 3.20 20.15 -20.76
C ALA A 296 3.96 19.86 -22.07
N LEU A 297 3.52 18.86 -22.84
CA LEU A 297 4.14 18.56 -24.13
C LEU A 297 4.00 19.75 -25.10
N ALA A 298 2.82 20.37 -25.17
CA ALA A 298 2.59 21.54 -26.02
C ALA A 298 3.44 22.75 -25.61
N GLU A 299 3.65 22.95 -24.31
CA GLU A 299 4.57 23.97 -23.79
C GLU A 299 6.00 23.67 -24.24
N PHE A 300 6.53 22.49 -23.93
CA PHE A 300 7.94 22.19 -24.16
C PHE A 300 8.33 22.17 -25.64
N ILE A 301 7.47 21.69 -26.55
CA ILE A 301 7.78 21.76 -27.99
C ILE A 301 7.82 23.18 -28.55
N THR A 302 7.25 24.16 -27.83
CA THR A 302 7.26 25.58 -28.24
C THR A 302 8.32 26.40 -27.52
N THR A 303 8.79 25.97 -26.35
CA THR A 303 9.78 26.70 -25.55
C THR A 303 11.21 26.17 -25.72
N GLU A 304 11.37 24.87 -25.95
CA GLU A 304 12.70 24.27 -26.13
C GLU A 304 13.20 24.45 -27.58
N PRO A 305 14.52 24.56 -27.79
CA PRO A 305 15.09 24.85 -29.11
C PRO A 305 15.06 23.65 -30.07
N THR A 306 14.92 22.42 -29.57
CA THR A 306 14.80 21.20 -30.37
C THR A 306 13.73 20.27 -29.82
N LEU A 307 13.12 19.45 -30.70
CA LEU A 307 12.15 18.44 -30.28
C LEU A 307 12.76 17.40 -29.32
N GLU A 308 14.01 17.02 -29.53
CA GLU A 308 14.71 16.11 -28.64
C GLU A 308 14.78 16.65 -27.20
N GLN A 309 15.15 17.93 -27.03
CA GLN A 309 15.18 18.56 -25.71
C GLN A 309 13.77 18.69 -25.11
N ALA A 310 12.78 19.02 -25.93
CA ALA A 310 11.38 19.04 -25.50
C ALA A 310 10.90 17.67 -24.98
N PHE A 311 11.26 16.58 -25.66
CA PHE A 311 10.84 15.24 -25.25
C PHE A 311 11.56 14.73 -24.01
N VAL A 312 12.87 14.99 -23.91
CA VAL A 312 13.64 14.66 -22.70
C VAL A 312 13.02 15.37 -21.49
N ARG A 313 12.78 16.68 -21.61
CA ARG A 313 12.18 17.48 -20.55
C ARG A 313 10.75 17.04 -20.22
N TYR A 314 9.92 16.79 -21.25
CA TYR A 314 8.57 16.24 -21.09
C TYR A 314 8.59 14.94 -20.29
N GLN A 315 9.44 14.00 -20.68
CA GLN A 315 9.55 12.72 -20.01
C GLN A 315 10.04 12.88 -18.57
N GLU A 316 11.11 13.64 -18.33
CA GLU A 316 11.69 13.80 -16.99
C GLU A 316 10.72 14.49 -16.01
N GLU A 317 10.09 15.59 -16.41
CA GLU A 317 9.20 16.35 -15.54
C GLU A 317 7.87 15.61 -15.31
N ARG A 318 7.25 15.05 -16.36
CA ARG A 318 5.93 14.41 -16.22
C ARG A 318 6.00 13.01 -15.62
N ARG A 319 7.11 12.27 -15.78
CA ARG A 319 7.24 10.90 -15.27
C ARG A 319 7.01 10.82 -13.77
N LEU A 320 7.52 11.77 -12.98
CA LEU A 320 7.35 11.75 -11.53
C LEU A 320 5.87 11.83 -11.12
N ASP A 321 5.10 12.72 -11.73
CA ASP A 321 3.68 12.89 -11.43
C ASP A 321 2.83 11.73 -11.96
N VAL A 322 3.16 11.24 -13.15
CA VAL A 322 2.53 10.03 -13.72
C VAL A 322 2.77 8.84 -12.78
N LEU A 323 4.01 8.62 -12.33
CA LEU A 323 4.34 7.53 -11.40
C LEU A 323 3.61 7.67 -10.06
N ARG A 324 3.47 8.89 -9.52
CA ARG A 324 2.70 9.13 -8.29
C ARG A 324 1.24 8.72 -8.45
N LEU A 325 0.59 9.16 -9.53
CA LEU A 325 -0.81 8.84 -9.80
C LEU A 325 -1.00 7.36 -10.15
N GLN A 326 -0.08 6.75 -10.90
CA GLN A 326 -0.10 5.32 -11.18
C GLN A 326 0.11 4.48 -9.92
N SER A 327 0.96 4.91 -8.99
CA SER A 327 1.14 4.24 -7.71
C SER A 327 -0.17 4.23 -6.90
N ALA A 328 -0.84 5.38 -6.80
CA ALA A 328 -2.16 5.47 -6.16
C ALA A 328 -3.24 4.64 -6.88
N ALA A 329 -3.23 4.67 -8.22
CA ALA A 329 -4.16 3.88 -9.04
C ALA A 329 -3.93 2.38 -8.86
N ARG A 330 -2.67 1.95 -8.78
CA ARG A 330 -2.29 0.56 -8.53
C ARG A 330 -2.76 0.11 -7.15
N ASN A 331 -2.50 0.88 -6.09
CA ASN A 331 -2.95 0.52 -4.74
C ASN A 331 -4.48 0.39 -4.66
N SER A 332 -5.21 1.28 -5.33
CA SER A 332 -6.68 1.23 -5.39
C SER A 332 -7.18 0.04 -6.22
N LEU A 333 -6.56 -0.23 -7.37
CA LEU A 333 -6.84 -1.37 -8.21
C LEU A 333 -6.62 -2.70 -7.47
N GLU A 334 -5.44 -2.88 -6.87
CA GLU A 334 -5.09 -4.10 -6.11
C GLU A 334 -6.04 -4.30 -4.92
N TRP A 335 -6.51 -3.22 -4.28
CA TRP A 335 -7.53 -3.32 -3.25
C TRP A 335 -8.87 -3.87 -3.78
N PHE A 336 -9.29 -3.47 -4.99
CA PHE A 336 -10.50 -4.00 -5.63
C PHE A 336 -10.34 -5.46 -6.09
N GLU A 337 -9.15 -5.82 -6.59
CA GLU A 337 -8.82 -7.21 -6.93
C GLU A 337 -8.92 -8.13 -5.72
N GLU A 338 -8.60 -7.60 -4.54
CA GLU A 338 -8.60 -8.32 -3.27
C GLU A 338 -9.79 -7.93 -2.37
N VAL A 339 -10.83 -7.27 -2.90
CA VAL A 339 -11.88 -6.66 -2.08
C VAL A 339 -12.62 -7.66 -1.22
N GLU A 340 -12.75 -8.91 -1.70
CA GLU A 340 -13.42 -10.00 -0.99
C GLU A 340 -12.79 -10.28 0.39
N ARG A 341 -11.51 -9.93 0.60
CA ARG A 341 -10.84 -9.97 1.91
C ARG A 341 -11.54 -9.10 2.97
N TYR A 342 -12.16 -8.00 2.56
CA TYR A 342 -12.70 -6.97 3.45
C TYR A 342 -14.23 -7.00 3.57
N LEU A 343 -14.93 -7.76 2.73
CA LEU A 343 -16.41 -7.73 2.65
C LEU A 343 -17.10 -8.33 3.88
N ASP A 344 -16.39 -9.04 4.75
CA ASP A 344 -16.94 -9.51 6.02
C ASP A 344 -16.56 -8.59 7.22
N MET A 345 -15.90 -7.45 6.96
CA MET A 345 -15.61 -6.44 7.99
C MET A 345 -16.86 -5.70 8.43
N ASP A 346 -16.79 -5.10 9.64
CA ASP A 346 -17.79 -4.15 10.09
C ASP A 346 -17.95 -3.00 9.06
N PRO A 347 -19.18 -2.55 8.75
CA PRO A 347 -19.42 -1.51 7.74
C PRO A 347 -18.62 -0.21 7.96
N VAL A 348 -18.36 0.19 9.21
CA VAL A 348 -17.55 1.38 9.52
C VAL A 348 -16.11 1.19 9.07
N GLN A 349 -15.51 0.05 9.40
CA GLN A 349 -14.14 -0.28 9.03
C GLN A 349 -14.01 -0.57 7.53
N PHE A 350 -14.98 -1.24 6.91
CA PHE A 350 -15.01 -1.45 5.46
C PHE A 350 -15.05 -0.12 4.70
N ASN A 351 -15.93 0.80 5.10
CA ASN A 351 -16.01 2.13 4.48
C ASN A 351 -14.69 2.89 4.64
N TYR A 352 -14.09 2.89 5.83
CA TYR A 352 -12.77 3.50 6.04
C TYR A 352 -11.68 2.88 5.14
N SER A 353 -11.62 1.55 5.05
CA SER A 353 -10.67 0.84 4.19
C SER A 353 -10.84 1.23 2.72
N LEU A 354 -12.09 1.30 2.25
CA LEU A 354 -12.43 1.74 0.90
C LEU A 354 -11.98 3.18 0.65
N LEU A 355 -12.31 4.13 1.53
CA LEU A 355 -11.96 5.54 1.34
C LEU A 355 -10.43 5.77 1.31
N THR A 356 -9.68 4.99 2.08
CA THR A 356 -8.22 5.14 2.20
C THR A 356 -7.41 4.22 1.27
N ARG A 357 -8.05 3.36 0.46
CA ARG A 357 -7.41 2.32 -0.38
C ARG A 357 -6.30 2.85 -1.30
N SER A 358 -6.49 4.03 -1.89
CA SER A 358 -5.53 4.66 -2.81
C SER A 358 -4.27 5.19 -2.09
N GLN A 359 -4.35 5.32 -0.77
CA GLN A 359 -3.40 6.00 0.11
C GLN A 359 -3.16 7.48 -0.21
N ARG A 360 -3.97 8.09 -1.09
CA ARG A 360 -3.97 9.56 -1.30
C ARG A 360 -4.79 10.27 -0.21
N ILE A 361 -5.87 9.61 0.20
CA ILE A 361 -6.69 10.01 1.34
C ILE A 361 -6.14 9.28 2.55
N SER A 362 -5.64 10.03 3.51
CA SER A 362 -5.15 9.52 4.79
C SER A 362 -6.12 9.80 5.93
N HIS A 363 -5.78 9.37 7.15
CA HIS A 363 -6.61 9.55 8.33
C HIS A 363 -6.85 11.03 8.63
N GLU A 364 -5.78 11.84 8.67
CA GLU A 364 -5.92 13.28 8.91
C GLU A 364 -6.50 14.02 7.70
N ASN A 365 -6.31 13.51 6.47
CA ASN A 365 -7.04 14.05 5.32
C ASN A 365 -8.54 13.84 5.46
N LEU A 366 -9.00 12.68 5.94
CA LEU A 366 -10.43 12.45 6.24
C LEU A 366 -10.93 13.41 7.32
N ARG A 367 -10.11 13.78 8.32
CA ARG A 367 -10.51 14.77 9.32
C ARG A 367 -10.76 16.15 8.73
N LEU A 368 -9.94 16.55 7.75
CA LEU A 368 -10.09 17.81 7.04
C LEU A 368 -11.33 17.81 6.14
N ARG A 369 -11.73 16.65 5.62
CA ARG A 369 -12.89 16.48 4.75
C ARG A 369 -14.19 16.38 5.53
N ASP A 370 -14.23 15.50 6.53
CA ASP A 370 -15.42 15.17 7.31
C ASP A 370 -15.03 14.76 8.74
N ALA A 371 -14.84 15.77 9.59
CA ALA A 371 -14.44 15.57 10.98
C ALA A 371 -15.49 14.81 11.81
N ASP A 372 -16.77 14.99 11.50
CA ASP A 372 -17.87 14.35 12.22
C ASP A 372 -17.95 12.86 11.87
N TRP A 373 -17.86 12.52 10.58
CA TRP A 373 -17.79 11.13 10.13
C TRP A 373 -16.57 10.43 10.71
N LEU A 374 -15.38 11.03 10.59
CA LEU A 374 -14.16 10.42 11.12
C LEU A 374 -14.24 10.26 12.64
N GLY A 375 -14.71 11.28 13.37
CA GLY A 375 -14.89 11.21 14.82
C GLY A 375 -15.86 10.11 15.25
N SER A 376 -16.92 9.86 14.48
CA SER A 376 -17.84 8.75 14.72
C SER A 376 -17.16 7.38 14.52
N ALA A 377 -16.31 7.27 13.50
CA ALA A 377 -15.58 6.07 13.17
C ALA A 377 -14.49 5.76 14.21
N GLU A 378 -13.77 6.80 14.67
CA GLU A 378 -12.82 6.69 15.79
C GLU A 378 -13.51 6.25 17.08
N LYS A 379 -14.69 6.79 17.37
CA LYS A 379 -15.48 6.38 18.53
C LYS A 379 -15.88 4.90 18.45
N TRP A 380 -16.38 4.45 17.30
CA TRP A 380 -16.68 3.04 17.06
C TRP A 380 -15.45 2.15 17.30
N PHE A 381 -14.28 2.55 16.78
CA PHE A 381 -13.05 1.77 16.93
C PHE A 381 -12.63 1.65 18.40
N GLN A 382 -12.79 2.70 19.20
CA GLN A 382 -12.49 2.68 20.62
C GLN A 382 -13.45 1.81 21.43
N GLU A 383 -14.74 1.90 21.17
CA GLU A 383 -15.76 1.07 21.83
C GLU A 383 -15.53 -0.41 21.49
N ALA A 384 -15.24 -0.73 20.23
CA ALA A 384 -14.88 -2.07 19.78
C ALA A 384 -13.58 -2.57 20.43
N ALA A 385 -12.65 -1.67 20.77
CA ALA A 385 -11.43 -1.98 21.51
C ALA A 385 -11.65 -2.13 23.03
N GLY A 386 -12.87 -1.93 23.53
CA GLY A 386 -13.23 -2.07 24.95
C GLY A 386 -13.07 -0.79 25.78
N ALA A 387 -12.95 0.38 25.15
CA ALA A 387 -13.02 1.65 25.88
C ALA A 387 -14.44 1.93 26.41
N PRO A 388 -14.59 2.59 27.58
CA PRO A 388 -15.90 3.04 28.05
C PRO A 388 -16.60 3.97 27.06
N ALA A 389 -17.92 3.87 26.93
CA ALA A 389 -18.71 4.68 25.98
C ALA A 389 -18.68 6.20 26.28
N ASP A 390 -18.31 6.58 27.51
CA ASP A 390 -18.14 7.97 27.96
C ASP A 390 -16.68 8.45 27.90
N ALA A 391 -15.75 7.61 27.44
CA ALA A 391 -14.36 8.00 27.23
C ALA A 391 -14.25 9.05 26.11
N PRO A 392 -13.28 9.99 26.20
CA PRO A 392 -12.99 10.90 25.10
C PRO A 392 -12.62 10.13 23.83
N THR A 393 -13.21 10.51 22.69
CA THR A 393 -12.79 9.99 21.39
C THR A 393 -11.35 10.44 21.10
N ARG A 394 -10.51 9.48 20.71
CA ARG A 394 -9.09 9.66 20.39
C ARG A 394 -8.73 8.82 19.17
N PRO A 395 -7.64 9.15 18.47
CA PRO A 395 -7.21 8.39 17.30
C PRO A 395 -6.94 6.90 17.59
N PRO A 396 -7.11 6.01 16.59
CA PRO A 396 -6.97 4.55 16.72
C PRO A 396 -5.67 4.10 17.39
N MET A 397 -4.56 4.82 17.17
CA MET A 397 -3.28 4.51 17.81
C MET A 397 -3.33 4.53 19.33
N PHE A 398 -4.27 5.26 19.94
CA PHE A 398 -4.46 5.36 21.39
C PHE A 398 -5.60 4.53 21.94
N ALA A 399 -6.28 3.74 21.11
CA ALA A 399 -7.24 2.76 21.59
C ALA A 399 -6.50 1.68 22.42
N PRO A 400 -7.10 1.17 23.51
CA PRO A 400 -6.51 0.08 24.26
C PRO A 400 -6.43 -1.20 23.41
N TYR A 401 -5.59 -2.14 23.85
CA TYR A 401 -5.52 -3.47 23.27
C TYR A 401 -5.27 -4.50 24.36
N ARG A 402 -5.97 -5.64 24.30
CA ARG A 402 -5.76 -6.76 25.23
C ARG A 402 -5.25 -7.96 24.46
N LEU A 403 -4.15 -8.53 24.92
CA LEU A 403 -3.60 -9.79 24.43
C LEU A 403 -3.40 -10.71 25.62
N ARG A 404 -4.14 -11.82 25.70
CA ARG A 404 -4.25 -12.63 26.92
C ARG A 404 -4.60 -11.75 28.13
N GLU A 405 -3.85 -11.84 29.24
CA GLU A 405 -4.02 -10.97 30.41
C GLU A 405 -3.22 -9.67 30.33
N MET A 406 -2.40 -9.47 29.28
CA MET A 406 -1.66 -8.24 29.07
C MET A 406 -2.56 -7.15 28.48
N LEU A 407 -2.66 -6.03 29.20
CA LEU A 407 -3.34 -4.81 28.75
C LEU A 407 -2.32 -3.79 28.27
N LEU A 408 -2.50 -3.32 27.03
CA LEU A 408 -1.76 -2.20 26.45
C LEU A 408 -2.64 -0.95 26.46
N LYS A 409 -2.07 0.14 26.95
CA LYS A 409 -2.74 1.46 27.01
C LYS A 409 -2.94 2.11 25.64
N ASN A 410 -2.23 1.64 24.62
CA ASN A 410 -2.31 2.10 23.24
C ASN A 410 -1.69 1.05 22.30
N ARG A 411 -1.78 1.29 20.98
CA ARG A 411 -1.43 0.32 19.94
C ARG A 411 -0.04 0.55 19.32
N ILE A 412 0.77 1.43 19.92
CA ILE A 412 2.13 1.72 19.45
C ILE A 412 3.13 0.81 20.14
N VAL A 413 3.96 0.18 19.31
CA VAL A 413 5.02 -0.74 19.71
C VAL A 413 6.37 -0.16 19.29
N VAL A 414 7.33 -0.12 20.21
CA VAL A 414 8.73 0.16 19.85
C VAL A 414 9.32 -1.13 19.30
N SER A 415 9.68 -1.14 18.01
CA SER A 415 10.22 -2.32 17.33
C SER A 415 11.56 -2.76 17.95
N PRO A 416 11.90 -4.07 17.92
CA PRO A 416 13.23 -4.55 18.30
C PRO A 416 14.28 -3.93 17.37
N MET A 417 15.34 -3.36 17.96
CA MET A 417 16.42 -2.66 17.24
C MET A 417 17.76 -2.93 17.90
N ALA A 418 18.62 -3.71 17.23
CA ALA A 418 19.94 -4.04 17.75
C ALA A 418 20.77 -2.80 18.08
N GLN A 419 21.26 -2.72 19.32
CA GLN A 419 22.09 -1.62 19.81
C GLN A 419 23.57 -1.93 19.67
N TYR A 420 23.94 -3.21 19.70
CA TYR A 420 25.34 -3.67 19.61
C TYR A 420 26.24 -3.11 20.73
N LYS A 421 25.68 -2.95 21.94
CA LYS A 421 26.37 -2.34 23.11
C LYS A 421 26.48 -3.26 24.33
N ALA A 422 26.09 -4.53 24.21
CA ALA A 422 26.29 -5.52 25.27
C ALA A 422 27.78 -5.86 25.40
N LYS A 423 28.16 -6.39 26.55
CA LYS A 423 29.51 -6.93 26.81
C LYS A 423 29.36 -8.39 27.21
N ASP A 424 29.92 -9.28 26.39
CA ASP A 424 29.83 -10.74 26.56
C ASP A 424 28.39 -11.27 26.64
N GLY A 425 27.44 -10.53 26.05
CA GLY A 425 26.01 -10.81 26.12
C GLY A 425 25.29 -10.08 27.25
N CYS A 426 25.99 -9.48 28.21
CA CYS A 426 25.39 -8.76 29.32
C CYS A 426 24.96 -7.33 28.89
N PRO A 427 23.66 -6.97 29.04
CA PRO A 427 23.21 -5.60 28.86
C PRO A 427 23.94 -4.62 29.79
N THR A 428 24.40 -3.52 29.22
CA THR A 428 25.03 -2.40 29.93
C THR A 428 24.05 -1.26 30.23
N ASP A 429 24.49 -0.24 30.96
CA ASP A 429 23.70 0.98 31.23
C ASP A 429 23.18 1.68 29.96
N TRP A 430 23.81 1.44 28.80
CA TRP A 430 23.26 1.86 27.51
C TRP A 430 21.84 1.35 27.30
N HIS A 431 21.59 0.07 27.58
CA HIS A 431 20.29 -0.57 27.35
C HIS A 431 19.28 -0.07 28.38
N LEU A 432 19.68 0.09 29.64
CA LEU A 432 18.81 0.65 30.67
C LEU A 432 18.31 2.04 30.28
N ILE A 433 19.22 2.94 29.89
CA ILE A 433 18.84 4.28 29.44
C ILE A 433 18.03 4.17 28.14
N HIS A 434 18.50 3.36 27.18
CA HIS A 434 17.84 3.23 25.89
C HIS A 434 16.37 2.82 26.04
N TYR A 435 16.08 1.69 26.68
CA TYR A 435 14.70 1.19 26.82
C TYR A 435 13.91 1.99 27.84
N GLY A 436 14.54 2.46 28.93
CA GLY A 436 13.89 3.30 29.92
C GLY A 436 13.34 4.61 29.34
N GLU A 437 14.09 5.26 28.42
CA GLU A 437 13.59 6.45 27.73
C GLU A 437 12.39 6.14 26.81
N ARG A 438 12.40 5.01 26.10
CA ARG A 438 11.27 4.64 25.22
C ARG A 438 10.03 4.22 26.00
N ALA A 439 10.20 3.56 27.14
CA ALA A 439 9.11 3.23 28.05
C ALA A 439 8.42 4.50 28.61
N LYS A 440 9.21 5.51 28.98
CA LYS A 440 8.68 6.84 29.35
C LYS A 440 8.03 7.56 28.16
N GLY A 441 8.47 7.26 26.95
CA GLY A 441 8.07 7.91 25.70
C GLY A 441 6.66 7.65 25.20
N GLY A 442 5.83 6.96 25.99
CA GLY A 442 4.39 6.87 25.77
C GLY A 442 3.90 5.64 25.00
N ALA A 443 4.78 4.83 24.42
CA ALA A 443 4.39 3.59 23.74
C ALA A 443 3.70 2.59 24.71
N GLY A 444 2.83 1.74 24.17
CA GLY A 444 2.13 0.70 24.92
C GLY A 444 3.04 -0.49 25.22
N LEU A 445 3.90 -0.85 24.26
CA LEU A 445 4.79 -2.01 24.33
C LEU A 445 6.18 -1.63 23.81
N VAL A 446 7.23 -2.06 24.52
CA VAL A 446 8.62 -1.87 24.13
C VAL A 446 9.28 -3.22 23.91
N TYR A 447 9.79 -3.47 22.70
CA TYR A 447 10.60 -4.65 22.44
C TYR A 447 12.07 -4.36 22.75
N THR A 448 12.72 -5.30 23.44
CA THR A 448 14.18 -5.35 23.45
C THR A 448 14.70 -5.81 22.09
N GLU A 449 15.96 -5.52 21.80
CA GLU A 449 16.64 -6.10 20.64
C GLU A 449 16.72 -7.63 20.76
N MET A 450 17.03 -8.28 19.63
CA MET A 450 17.23 -9.74 19.61
C MET A 450 18.25 -10.13 20.68
N THR A 451 17.74 -10.82 21.69
CA THR A 451 18.50 -11.32 22.82
C THR A 451 18.85 -12.77 22.53
N CYS A 452 20.15 -13.03 22.42
CA CYS A 452 20.66 -14.26 21.86
C CYS A 452 20.61 -15.40 22.89
N VAL A 453 20.23 -16.60 22.45
CA VAL A 453 20.08 -17.77 23.33
C VAL A 453 21.40 -18.46 23.70
N SER A 454 22.48 -18.12 22.99
CA SER A 454 23.85 -18.60 23.26
C SER A 454 24.89 -17.60 22.77
N ALA A 455 26.15 -17.79 23.18
CA ALA A 455 27.26 -16.92 22.80
C ALA A 455 27.54 -16.98 21.28
N GLU A 456 27.42 -18.17 20.69
CA GLU A 456 27.56 -18.46 19.26
C GLU A 456 26.33 -18.01 18.46
N GLY A 457 25.16 -17.93 19.12
CA GLY A 457 23.92 -17.41 18.55
C GLY A 457 23.87 -15.89 18.38
N ARG A 458 24.92 -15.16 18.76
CA ARG A 458 25.01 -13.70 18.57
C ARG A 458 25.24 -13.31 17.12
N ILE A 459 24.68 -12.16 16.73
CA ILE A 459 25.01 -11.53 15.43
C ILE A 459 26.43 -10.98 15.51
N THR A 460 26.69 -10.15 16.51
CA THR A 460 27.96 -9.48 16.76
C THR A 460 28.40 -9.69 18.21
N PRO A 461 29.68 -9.45 18.55
CA PRO A 461 30.13 -9.45 19.95
C PRO A 461 29.36 -8.48 20.87
N GLY A 462 28.73 -7.44 20.31
CA GLY A 462 27.94 -6.45 21.03
C GLY A 462 26.47 -6.81 21.21
N CYS A 463 26.00 -7.96 20.73
CA CYS A 463 24.62 -8.40 20.93
C CYS A 463 24.38 -8.89 22.36
N PRO A 464 23.23 -8.56 22.98
CA PRO A 464 22.90 -9.09 24.27
C PRO A 464 22.48 -10.56 24.18
N GLY A 465 22.52 -11.24 25.32
CA GLY A 465 22.18 -12.64 25.45
C GLY A 465 21.35 -12.91 26.68
N LEU A 466 20.90 -14.16 26.79
CA LEU A 466 20.14 -14.67 27.92
C LEU A 466 20.49 -16.15 28.13
N TYR A 467 21.76 -16.38 28.47
CA TYR A 467 22.38 -17.70 28.63
C TYR A 467 23.34 -17.77 29.83
N ALA A 468 23.33 -16.73 30.68
CA ALA A 468 24.17 -16.62 31.86
C ALA A 468 23.43 -15.88 33.00
N PRO A 469 23.67 -16.21 34.29
CA PRO A 469 22.97 -15.58 35.41
C PRO A 469 23.11 -14.05 35.49
N GLU A 470 24.26 -13.51 35.09
CA GLU A 470 24.50 -12.07 35.01
C GLU A 470 23.61 -11.37 33.98
N HIS A 471 23.19 -12.07 32.92
CA HIS A 471 22.29 -11.52 31.92
C HIS A 471 20.88 -11.38 32.48
N GLU A 472 20.38 -12.42 33.15
CA GLU A 472 19.08 -12.39 33.85
C GLU A 472 19.05 -11.24 34.87
N THR A 473 20.12 -11.08 35.65
CA THR A 473 20.24 -9.98 36.63
C THR A 473 20.17 -8.60 35.96
N ALA A 474 20.89 -8.41 34.85
CA ALA A 474 20.91 -7.14 34.13
C ALA A 474 19.57 -6.81 33.47
N TRP A 475 18.87 -7.81 32.91
CA TRP A 475 17.54 -7.64 32.35
C TRP A 475 16.49 -7.38 33.43
N THR A 476 16.56 -8.05 34.58
CA THR A 476 15.67 -7.81 35.73
C THR A 476 15.73 -6.35 36.19
N ARG A 477 16.93 -5.76 36.28
CA ARG A 477 17.08 -4.34 36.60
C ARG A 477 16.34 -3.43 35.62
N LEU A 478 16.24 -3.82 34.35
CA LEU A 478 15.60 -3.03 33.31
C LEU A 478 14.08 -3.16 33.34
N THR A 479 13.57 -4.39 33.45
CA THR A 479 12.13 -4.66 33.57
C THR A 479 11.56 -4.06 34.85
N ASP A 480 12.27 -4.17 35.97
CA ASP A 480 11.91 -3.52 37.25
C ASP A 480 11.78 -2.00 37.07
N PHE A 481 12.71 -1.37 36.37
CA PHE A 481 12.63 0.08 36.09
C PHE A 481 11.40 0.41 35.25
N VAL A 482 11.15 -0.34 34.18
CA VAL A 482 10.00 -0.10 33.29
C VAL A 482 8.68 -0.23 34.06
N HIS A 483 8.52 -1.26 34.88
CA HIS A 483 7.31 -1.50 35.66
C HIS A 483 7.13 -0.54 36.83
N ALA A 484 8.22 -0.08 37.45
CA ALA A 484 8.14 0.85 38.58
C ALA A 484 7.86 2.31 38.15
N GLU A 485 8.42 2.73 37.00
CA GLU A 485 8.43 4.13 36.60
C GLU A 485 7.47 4.46 35.45
N THR A 486 6.88 3.45 34.80
CA THR A 486 6.05 3.64 33.59
C THR A 486 4.89 2.65 33.51
N ASP A 487 3.90 2.97 32.66
CA ASP A 487 2.82 2.04 32.30
C ASP A 487 3.12 1.17 31.07
N ALA A 488 4.33 1.25 30.51
CA ALA A 488 4.68 0.49 29.31
C ALA A 488 4.86 -1.00 29.66
N LYS A 489 4.48 -1.87 28.74
CA LYS A 489 4.83 -3.29 28.76
C LYS A 489 6.15 -3.53 28.06
N ILE A 490 6.84 -4.60 28.41
CA ILE A 490 8.14 -4.94 27.81
C ILE A 490 8.18 -6.37 27.29
N CYS A 491 8.62 -6.51 26.04
CA CYS A 491 8.77 -7.78 25.33
C CYS A 491 10.24 -8.13 25.12
N CYS A 492 10.62 -9.38 25.41
CA CYS A 492 11.92 -9.92 25.05
C CYS A 492 11.85 -10.63 23.70
N GLN A 493 12.50 -10.08 22.66
CA GLN A 493 12.70 -10.84 21.42
C GLN A 493 13.89 -11.77 21.60
N ILE A 494 13.70 -13.08 21.49
CA ILE A 494 14.76 -14.08 21.59
C ILE A 494 15.07 -14.72 20.24
N GLY A 495 16.36 -14.95 19.97
CA GLY A 495 16.79 -15.44 18.67
C GLY A 495 18.19 -16.04 18.65
N HIS A 496 18.55 -16.57 17.48
CA HIS A 496 19.86 -17.13 17.18
C HIS A 496 20.25 -16.72 15.76
N SER A 497 21.40 -16.08 15.59
CA SER A 497 21.84 -15.45 14.34
C SER A 497 22.07 -16.44 13.18
N GLY A 498 22.41 -17.69 13.50
CA GLY A 498 22.63 -18.73 12.50
C GLY A 498 23.70 -18.32 11.50
N ARG A 499 23.42 -18.45 10.19
CA ARG A 499 24.36 -18.08 9.12
C ARG A 499 24.73 -16.61 9.04
N LYS A 500 24.02 -15.73 9.75
CA LYS A 500 24.28 -14.28 9.81
C LYS A 500 24.98 -13.88 11.12
N GLY A 501 25.52 -14.85 11.85
CA GLY A 501 26.32 -14.62 13.05
C GLY A 501 27.78 -14.28 12.75
N SER A 502 28.52 -13.96 13.81
CA SER A 502 29.97 -13.67 13.75
C SER A 502 30.31 -12.50 12.82
N THR A 503 29.56 -11.40 12.91
CA THR A 503 29.77 -10.20 12.10
C THR A 503 30.29 -9.01 12.91
N GLN A 504 30.84 -8.03 12.20
CA GLN A 504 31.22 -6.72 12.72
C GLN A 504 30.01 -5.97 13.31
N LEU A 505 30.28 -4.96 14.14
CA LEU A 505 29.23 -4.11 14.74
C LEU A 505 28.54 -3.29 13.65
N GLY A 506 27.27 -2.92 13.87
CA GLY A 506 26.41 -2.34 12.81
C GLY A 506 26.91 -1.04 12.19
N TRP A 507 27.79 -0.28 12.84
CA TRP A 507 28.39 0.95 12.31
C TRP A 507 29.78 0.75 11.67
N GLU A 508 30.30 -0.47 11.67
CA GLU A 508 31.54 -0.83 10.98
C GLU A 508 31.22 -1.18 9.52
N THR A 509 31.41 -2.43 9.09
CA THR A 509 30.91 -2.91 7.81
C THR A 509 29.73 -3.85 8.06
N MET A 510 28.53 -3.39 7.70
CA MET A 510 27.29 -4.13 7.91
C MET A 510 27.38 -5.53 7.29
N ASP A 511 26.94 -6.54 8.06
CA ASP A 511 26.93 -7.98 7.70
C ASP A 511 28.30 -8.61 7.35
N ALA A 512 29.40 -7.85 7.39
CA ALA A 512 30.72 -8.39 7.12
C ALA A 512 31.20 -9.27 8.29
N PRO A 513 31.93 -10.37 8.02
CA PRO A 513 32.50 -11.19 9.07
C PRO A 513 33.44 -10.38 9.97
N LEU A 514 33.67 -10.86 11.19
CA LEU A 514 34.68 -10.28 12.08
C LEU A 514 36.05 -10.30 11.38
N ARG A 515 36.88 -9.29 11.70
CA ARG A 515 38.25 -9.22 11.16
C ARG A 515 39.14 -10.32 11.75
N GLU A 516 38.93 -10.64 13.02
CA GLU A 516 39.62 -11.68 13.78
C GLU A 516 38.63 -12.30 14.78
N GLY A 517 38.88 -13.55 15.19
CA GLY A 517 38.08 -14.21 16.22
C GLY A 517 36.66 -14.62 15.77
N ASN A 518 36.47 -14.93 14.48
CA ASN A 518 35.21 -15.53 14.04
C ASN A 518 34.96 -16.87 14.75
N TRP A 519 33.71 -17.10 15.16
CA TRP A 519 33.24 -18.42 15.60
C TRP A 519 32.57 -19.15 14.44
N GLU A 520 32.48 -20.48 14.55
CA GLU A 520 31.77 -21.29 13.56
C GLU A 520 30.26 -21.01 13.65
N THR A 521 29.63 -20.71 12.50
CA THR A 521 28.19 -20.49 12.42
C THR A 521 27.47 -21.75 11.93
N VAL A 522 26.22 -21.92 12.35
CA VAL A 522 25.35 -23.04 11.93
C VAL A 522 24.11 -22.53 11.21
N SER A 523 23.53 -23.37 10.35
CA SER A 523 22.29 -23.06 9.63
C SER A 523 21.60 -24.35 9.16
N ALA A 524 20.39 -24.22 8.59
CA ALA A 524 19.66 -25.32 7.96
C ALA A 524 20.50 -26.03 6.90
N SER A 525 21.26 -25.29 6.09
CA SER A 525 22.18 -25.80 5.07
C SER A 525 23.47 -24.98 5.02
N ALA A 526 24.52 -25.54 4.41
CA ALA A 526 25.84 -24.91 4.25
C ALA A 526 25.86 -23.81 3.15
N ILE A 527 24.97 -22.83 3.26
CA ILE A 527 24.82 -21.71 2.31
C ILE A 527 25.16 -20.40 3.02
N ALA A 528 26.24 -19.74 2.58
CA ALA A 528 26.71 -18.47 3.13
C ALA A 528 25.67 -17.34 2.97
N TRP A 529 25.72 -16.33 3.85
CA TRP A 529 24.91 -15.12 3.73
C TRP A 529 25.26 -14.31 2.47
N SER A 530 26.55 -14.12 2.22
CA SER A 530 27.09 -13.46 1.03
C SER A 530 28.41 -14.12 0.62
N TYR A 531 28.95 -13.78 -0.55
CA TYR A 531 30.26 -14.25 -1.02
C TYR A 531 31.41 -13.88 -0.05
N GLY A 532 31.25 -12.81 0.74
CA GLY A 532 32.25 -12.37 1.71
C GLY A 532 32.18 -13.09 3.07
N ASN A 533 31.13 -13.86 3.33
CA ASN A 533 30.95 -14.55 4.61
C ASN A 533 31.39 -16.03 4.49
N PRO A 534 31.99 -16.61 5.55
CA PRO A 534 32.19 -18.06 5.62
C PRO A 534 30.85 -18.80 5.47
N ALA A 535 30.88 -19.93 4.78
CA ALA A 535 29.72 -20.81 4.75
C ALA A 535 29.47 -21.37 6.16
N PRO A 536 28.21 -21.34 6.65
CA PRO A 536 27.87 -21.99 7.90
C PRO A 536 28.01 -23.50 7.75
N ARG A 537 28.14 -24.20 8.87
CA ARG A 537 27.97 -25.65 8.89
C ARG A 537 26.49 -26.01 8.87
N GLU A 538 26.14 -27.06 8.13
CA GLU A 538 24.81 -27.66 8.20
C GLU A 538 24.60 -28.28 9.59
N ILE A 539 23.57 -27.82 10.30
CA ILE A 539 23.28 -28.25 11.67
C ILE A 539 22.79 -29.70 11.71
N THR A 540 23.25 -30.46 12.71
CA THR A 540 22.81 -31.83 12.97
C THR A 540 21.59 -31.88 13.87
N ARG A 541 20.84 -32.99 13.89
CA ARG A 541 19.68 -33.15 14.79
C ARG A 541 20.04 -32.95 16.27
N GLY A 542 21.18 -33.45 16.73
CA GLY A 542 21.61 -33.28 18.12
C GLY A 542 21.87 -31.82 18.50
N GLU A 543 22.38 -31.02 17.56
CA GLU A 543 22.59 -29.59 17.76
C GLU A 543 21.30 -28.79 17.65
N MET A 544 20.36 -29.21 16.80
CA MET A 544 18.99 -28.68 16.79
C MET A 544 18.34 -28.88 18.16
N ASP A 545 18.50 -30.05 18.77
CA ASP A 545 18.00 -30.30 20.13
C ASP A 545 18.70 -29.43 21.18
N ALA A 546 20.02 -29.27 21.09
CA ALA A 546 20.76 -28.40 22.02
C ALA A 546 20.33 -26.93 21.91
N ILE A 547 20.21 -26.38 20.70
CA ILE A 547 19.77 -25.00 20.49
C ILE A 547 18.31 -24.81 20.92
N LYS A 548 17.44 -25.80 20.68
CA LYS A 548 16.07 -25.78 21.21
C LYS A 548 16.08 -25.67 22.75
N ASP A 549 16.93 -26.43 23.43
CA ASP A 549 17.08 -26.35 24.88
C ASP A 549 17.63 -24.98 25.33
N GLU A 550 18.51 -24.34 24.55
CA GLU A 550 18.95 -22.95 24.77
C GLU A 550 17.79 -21.95 24.67
N PHE A 551 16.91 -22.09 23.67
CA PHE A 551 15.68 -21.28 23.55
C PHE A 551 14.76 -21.47 24.76
N VAL A 552 14.60 -22.71 25.25
CA VAL A 552 13.82 -23.01 26.46
C VAL A 552 14.43 -22.36 27.70
N ALA A 553 15.74 -22.48 27.88
CA ALA A 553 16.45 -21.88 29.01
C ALA A 553 16.33 -20.34 28.99
N ALA A 554 16.48 -19.72 27.82
CA ALA A 554 16.30 -18.29 27.63
C ALA A 554 14.84 -17.87 27.94
N ALA A 555 13.83 -18.61 27.49
CA ALA A 555 12.44 -18.30 27.80
C ALA A 555 12.16 -18.33 29.33
N GLN A 556 12.70 -19.31 30.04
CA GLN A 556 12.60 -19.38 31.51
C GLN A 556 13.34 -18.23 32.21
N MET A 557 14.52 -17.84 31.70
CA MET A 557 15.25 -16.68 32.20
C MET A 557 14.47 -15.38 31.95
N ALA A 558 13.79 -15.24 30.80
CA ALA A 558 13.01 -14.07 30.46
C ALA A 558 11.78 -13.94 31.37
N GLU A 559 11.16 -15.07 31.71
CA GLU A 559 10.05 -15.10 32.65
C GLU A 559 10.50 -14.60 34.03
N ARG A 560 11.60 -15.16 34.56
CA ARG A 560 12.17 -14.76 35.85
C ARG A 560 12.67 -13.32 35.87
N ALA A 561 13.17 -12.84 34.74
CA ALA A 561 13.55 -11.44 34.55
C ALA A 561 12.33 -10.51 34.44
N GLY A 562 11.10 -11.01 34.49
CA GLY A 562 9.90 -10.17 34.60
C GLY A 562 9.36 -9.64 33.28
N PHE A 563 9.77 -10.15 32.12
CA PHE A 563 9.17 -9.72 30.85
C PHE A 563 7.65 -10.00 30.80
N ASP A 564 6.88 -9.08 30.22
CA ASP A 564 5.43 -9.21 30.06
C ASP A 564 5.07 -10.11 28.87
N MET A 565 5.95 -10.17 27.88
CA MET A 565 5.77 -10.88 26.62
C MET A 565 7.13 -11.41 26.11
N ILE A 566 7.09 -12.48 25.33
CA ILE A 566 8.26 -13.01 24.62
C ILE A 566 7.96 -13.15 23.13
N GLU A 567 8.98 -12.94 22.28
CA GLU A 567 8.88 -13.14 20.84
C GLU A 567 9.96 -14.10 20.33
N LEU A 568 9.55 -15.11 19.55
CA LEU A 568 10.49 -15.91 18.77
C LEU A 568 10.89 -15.16 17.49
N HIS A 569 12.19 -14.92 17.30
CA HIS A 569 12.70 -14.33 16.06
C HIS A 569 12.85 -15.39 14.95
N ALA A 570 11.81 -15.54 14.13
CA ALA A 570 11.75 -16.43 12.96
C ALA A 570 11.84 -15.68 11.62
N ALA A 571 12.55 -14.55 11.59
CA ALA A 571 12.64 -13.66 10.44
C ALA A 571 14.08 -13.30 10.08
N HIS A 572 14.24 -12.50 9.03
CA HIS A 572 15.48 -11.81 8.66
C HIS A 572 16.70 -12.70 8.42
N GLY A 573 16.47 -13.95 7.98
CA GLY A 573 17.51 -14.87 7.55
C GLY A 573 18.38 -15.43 8.68
N TYR A 574 18.02 -15.17 9.94
CA TYR A 574 18.63 -15.79 11.12
C TYR A 574 18.25 -17.28 11.21
N LEU A 575 18.68 -18.00 12.25
CA LEU A 575 18.61 -19.46 12.28
C LEU A 575 17.21 -20.01 12.01
N ILE A 576 16.19 -19.56 12.74
CA ILE A 576 14.83 -20.09 12.56
C ILE A 576 14.27 -19.72 11.18
N SER A 577 14.50 -18.48 10.72
CA SER A 577 14.15 -18.05 9.37
C SER A 577 14.88 -18.84 8.29
N SER A 578 16.11 -19.30 8.55
CA SER A 578 16.90 -20.03 7.57
C SER A 578 16.41 -21.45 7.33
N PHE A 579 15.69 -22.04 8.30
CA PHE A 579 14.91 -23.27 8.09
C PHE A 579 13.63 -23.01 7.29
N ILE A 580 12.97 -21.88 7.50
CA ILE A 580 11.71 -21.55 6.82
C ILE A 580 11.96 -21.22 5.35
N SER A 581 12.95 -20.40 5.01
CA SER A 581 13.16 -19.98 3.62
C SER A 581 13.76 -21.12 2.76
N PRO A 582 13.14 -21.47 1.62
CA PRO A 582 13.70 -22.46 0.70
C PRO A 582 15.03 -21.98 0.07
N LYS A 583 15.30 -20.67 0.06
CA LYS A 583 16.57 -20.09 -0.42
C LYS A 583 17.77 -20.46 0.46
N SER A 584 17.54 -20.78 1.73
CA SER A 584 18.58 -21.12 2.71
C SER A 584 18.51 -22.54 3.25
N ASN A 585 17.42 -23.26 2.96
CA ASN A 585 17.19 -24.62 3.39
C ASN A 585 17.03 -25.55 2.17
N VAL A 586 18.12 -26.21 1.79
CA VAL A 586 18.16 -27.21 0.72
C VAL A 586 18.32 -28.63 1.28
N ARG A 587 17.95 -28.82 2.56
CA ARG A 587 18.02 -30.14 3.20
C ARG A 587 17.10 -31.12 2.48
N THR A 588 17.51 -32.39 2.51
CA THR A 588 16.77 -33.51 1.91
C THR A 588 16.19 -34.47 2.95
N ASP A 589 16.38 -34.16 4.24
CA ASP A 589 15.78 -34.90 5.35
C ASP A 589 14.40 -34.32 5.73
N ALA A 590 13.88 -34.71 6.90
CA ALA A 590 12.56 -34.29 7.39
C ALA A 590 12.44 -32.78 7.72
N TYR A 591 13.52 -32.01 7.54
CA TYR A 591 13.61 -30.59 7.87
C TYR A 591 13.79 -29.68 6.65
N GLY A 592 13.74 -30.20 5.42
CA GLY A 592 13.79 -29.40 4.19
C GLY A 592 12.82 -29.87 3.10
N GLY A 593 12.79 -29.11 2.00
CA GLY A 593 11.87 -29.33 0.88
C GLY A 593 10.52 -28.65 1.10
N ALA A 594 9.46 -29.46 1.24
CA ALA A 594 8.09 -28.97 1.42
C ALA A 594 7.94 -28.05 2.65
N LEU A 595 6.95 -27.15 2.62
CA LEU A 595 6.73 -26.16 3.68
C LEU A 595 6.59 -26.80 5.06
N GLU A 596 5.89 -27.94 5.16
CA GLU A 596 5.67 -28.66 6.41
C GLU A 596 6.99 -29.16 7.03
N ASN A 597 7.95 -29.56 6.20
CA ASN A 597 9.28 -29.97 6.66
C ASN A 597 10.12 -28.76 7.06
N ARG A 598 10.10 -27.68 6.27
CA ARG A 598 10.78 -26.42 6.58
C ARG A 598 10.30 -25.79 7.89
N LEU A 599 9.01 -25.93 8.20
CA LEU A 599 8.41 -25.45 9.44
C LEU A 599 8.61 -26.39 10.64
N ARG A 600 9.01 -27.65 10.43
CA ARG A 600 9.09 -28.65 11.49
C ARG A 600 9.98 -28.20 12.66
N TYR A 601 11.22 -27.80 12.40
CA TYR A 601 12.12 -27.35 13.47
C TYR A 601 11.70 -25.99 14.07
N PRO A 602 11.35 -24.96 13.28
CA PRO A 602 10.77 -23.73 13.81
C PRO A 602 9.59 -23.96 14.78
N LEU A 603 8.68 -24.87 14.46
CA LEU A 603 7.56 -25.25 15.32
C LEU A 603 8.00 -26.04 16.55
N GLU A 604 8.94 -27.00 16.42
CA GLU A 604 9.53 -27.73 17.57
C GLU A 604 10.13 -26.74 18.61
N VAL A 605 10.80 -25.67 18.15
CA VAL A 605 11.36 -24.62 19.01
C VAL A 605 10.27 -23.77 19.64
N PHE A 606 9.29 -23.32 18.84
CA PHE A 606 8.20 -22.48 19.34
C PHE A 606 7.35 -23.22 20.39
N GLU A 607 6.96 -24.46 20.12
CA GLU A 607 6.19 -25.29 21.05
C GLU A 607 6.95 -25.55 22.36
N ALA A 608 8.26 -25.80 22.28
CA ALA A 608 9.11 -25.98 23.45
C ALA A 608 9.17 -24.70 24.30
N MET A 609 9.35 -23.53 23.70
CA MET A 609 9.27 -22.23 24.41
C MET A 609 7.88 -22.00 25.00
N ARG A 610 6.81 -22.23 24.23
CA ARG A 610 5.41 -22.05 24.67
C ARG A 610 5.06 -22.95 25.87
N SER A 611 5.69 -24.12 25.97
CA SER A 611 5.48 -25.07 27.08
C SER A 611 6.04 -24.61 28.43
N VAL A 612 7.04 -23.71 28.41
CA VAL A 612 7.64 -23.15 29.63
C VAL A 612 7.22 -21.71 29.91
N TRP A 613 6.65 -21.01 28.92
CA TRP A 613 6.14 -19.65 29.09
C TRP A 613 4.74 -19.64 29.73
N PRO A 614 4.45 -18.76 30.71
CA PRO A 614 3.15 -18.70 31.38
C PRO A 614 1.97 -18.50 30.42
N VAL A 615 0.92 -19.31 30.55
CA VAL A 615 -0.23 -19.36 29.61
C VAL A 615 -1.02 -18.05 29.55
N ASP A 616 -0.99 -17.26 30.61
CA ASP A 616 -1.61 -15.94 30.74
C ASP A 616 -0.79 -14.81 30.10
N LYS A 617 0.50 -15.06 29.82
CA LYS A 617 1.38 -14.10 29.14
C LYS A 617 1.43 -14.34 27.62
N PRO A 618 1.39 -13.26 26.81
CA PRO A 618 1.49 -13.38 25.37
C PRO A 618 2.83 -13.92 24.89
N MET A 619 2.79 -14.61 23.76
CA MET A 619 3.95 -15.05 23.00
C MET A 619 3.74 -14.76 21.51
N SER A 620 4.64 -13.99 20.89
CA SER A 620 4.60 -13.72 19.44
C SER A 620 5.67 -14.50 18.68
N VAL A 621 5.53 -14.48 17.36
CA VAL A 621 6.61 -14.84 16.43
C VAL A 621 6.77 -13.70 15.42
N ARG A 622 8.03 -13.34 15.13
CA ARG A 622 8.35 -12.46 14.01
C ARG A 622 8.71 -13.28 12.79
N ILE A 623 8.08 -13.02 11.65
CA ILE A 623 8.37 -13.71 10.38
C ILE A 623 8.79 -12.74 9.27
N SER A 624 9.49 -13.27 8.27
CA SER A 624 9.67 -12.59 6.97
C SER A 624 8.60 -13.11 6.01
N ALA A 625 7.59 -12.28 5.72
CA ALA A 625 6.44 -12.66 4.89
C ALA A 625 6.73 -12.65 3.38
N ASN A 626 7.89 -12.17 2.97
CA ASN A 626 8.35 -12.24 1.58
C ASN A 626 9.88 -12.17 1.55
N ASP A 627 10.52 -13.06 0.81
CA ASP A 627 11.98 -13.07 0.63
C ASP A 627 12.46 -12.16 -0.53
N TRP A 628 11.55 -11.73 -1.40
CA TRP A 628 11.79 -10.90 -2.58
C TRP A 628 12.72 -11.52 -3.62
N VAL A 629 12.69 -12.85 -3.74
CA VAL A 629 13.43 -13.64 -4.74
C VAL A 629 12.49 -14.48 -5.63
N GLY A 630 11.22 -14.07 -5.75
CA GLY A 630 10.20 -14.83 -6.47
C GLY A 630 9.91 -16.18 -5.82
N ASP A 631 9.64 -17.19 -6.65
CA ASP A 631 9.26 -18.54 -6.20
C ASP A 631 10.43 -19.32 -5.55
N GLU A 632 11.65 -18.78 -5.56
CA GLU A 632 12.80 -19.37 -4.85
C GLU A 632 12.81 -19.09 -3.34
N GLY A 633 11.87 -18.28 -2.85
CA GLY A 633 11.77 -17.86 -1.45
C GLY A 633 10.36 -17.97 -0.91
N VAL A 634 10.18 -17.53 0.33
CA VAL A 634 8.84 -17.38 0.94
C VAL A 634 8.07 -16.31 0.16
N THR A 635 6.87 -16.66 -0.27
CA THR A 635 5.91 -15.75 -0.92
C THR A 635 4.88 -15.21 0.08
N PRO A 636 4.17 -14.12 -0.24
CA PRO A 636 3.09 -13.61 0.61
C PRO A 636 1.97 -14.62 0.88
N GLU A 637 1.65 -15.49 -0.09
CA GLU A 637 0.71 -16.61 0.05
C GLU A 637 1.23 -17.62 1.09
N GLU A 638 2.48 -18.05 0.95
CA GLU A 638 3.11 -19.01 1.87
C GLU A 638 3.20 -18.44 3.29
N ALA A 639 3.40 -17.11 3.42
CA ALA A 639 3.43 -16.43 4.71
C ALA A 639 2.12 -16.54 5.51
N VAL A 640 0.97 -16.64 4.84
CA VAL A 640 -0.33 -16.89 5.48
C VAL A 640 -0.33 -18.27 6.13
N GLU A 641 0.15 -19.30 5.43
CA GLU A 641 0.23 -20.67 5.95
C GLU A 641 1.27 -20.80 7.08
N ILE A 642 2.40 -20.10 6.96
CA ILE A 642 3.39 -19.98 8.04
C ILE A 642 2.75 -19.37 9.30
N ALA A 643 2.00 -18.28 9.15
CA ALA A 643 1.30 -17.63 10.26
C ALA A 643 0.23 -18.53 10.90
N ARG A 644 -0.55 -19.27 10.09
CA ARG A 644 -1.52 -20.28 10.58
C ARG A 644 -0.82 -21.36 11.40
N ALA A 645 0.32 -21.87 10.92
CA ALA A 645 1.06 -22.91 11.61
C ALA A 645 1.57 -22.46 13.00
N PHE A 646 2.17 -21.27 13.08
CA PHE A 646 2.61 -20.72 14.38
C PHE A 646 1.44 -20.39 15.31
N THR A 647 0.33 -19.88 14.78
CA THR A 647 -0.88 -19.62 15.58
C THR A 647 -1.46 -20.92 16.14
N ALA A 648 -1.51 -21.98 15.33
CA ALA A 648 -1.92 -23.31 15.78
C ALA A 648 -0.99 -23.88 16.87
N ALA A 649 0.31 -23.56 16.82
CA ALA A 649 1.30 -23.91 17.84
C ALA A 649 1.21 -23.04 19.12
N GLY A 650 0.39 -21.99 19.12
CA GLY A 650 0.12 -21.15 20.28
C GLY A 650 0.68 -19.73 20.24
N ALA A 651 1.06 -19.22 19.06
CA ALA A 651 1.37 -17.79 18.89
C ALA A 651 0.10 -16.95 19.04
N ASP A 652 0.21 -15.89 19.82
CA ASP A 652 -0.90 -14.98 20.14
C ASP A 652 -1.04 -13.85 19.12
N ILE A 653 0.07 -13.49 18.48
CA ILE A 653 0.16 -12.41 17.49
C ILE A 653 1.40 -12.62 16.62
N ILE A 654 1.33 -12.21 15.35
CA ILE A 654 2.45 -12.31 14.40
C ILE A 654 3.06 -10.92 14.15
N ASP A 655 4.35 -10.73 14.39
CA ASP A 655 5.10 -9.54 13.95
C ASP A 655 5.51 -9.72 12.48
N VAL A 656 4.85 -8.98 11.58
CA VAL A 656 4.95 -9.22 10.14
C VAL A 656 6.00 -8.31 9.53
N SER A 657 7.18 -8.87 9.26
CA SER A 657 8.26 -8.19 8.53
C SER A 657 8.48 -8.81 7.14
N ALA A 658 9.53 -8.41 6.43
CA ALA A 658 9.90 -8.99 5.13
C ALA A 658 11.39 -8.85 4.85
N GLY A 659 11.89 -9.71 3.97
CA GLY A 659 13.25 -9.71 3.45
C GLY A 659 14.31 -10.05 4.49
N GLN A 660 15.53 -9.57 4.21
CA GLN A 660 16.75 -9.86 4.98
C GLN A 660 17.10 -11.37 5.02
N THR A 661 16.51 -12.17 4.13
CA THR A 661 16.72 -13.61 3.99
C THR A 661 17.70 -13.96 2.86
N SER A 662 17.86 -13.10 1.86
CA SER A 662 18.84 -13.22 0.77
C SER A 662 19.41 -11.86 0.38
N THR A 663 20.67 -11.80 -0.07
CA THR A 663 21.27 -10.59 -0.66
C THR A 663 20.81 -10.32 -2.09
N GLU A 664 20.11 -11.26 -2.72
CA GLU A 664 19.55 -11.13 -4.07
C GLU A 664 18.17 -10.45 -4.08
N ALA A 665 17.57 -10.27 -2.91
CA ALA A 665 16.25 -9.69 -2.71
C ALA A 665 16.07 -8.35 -3.43
N GLN A 666 14.94 -8.16 -4.12
CA GLN A 666 14.57 -6.92 -4.83
C GLN A 666 13.32 -6.26 -4.23
N PRO A 667 13.38 -5.73 -2.98
CA PRO A 667 12.23 -5.07 -2.37
C PRO A 667 11.90 -3.74 -3.05
N VAL A 668 10.62 -3.47 -3.26
CA VAL A 668 10.14 -2.14 -3.68
C VAL A 668 9.83 -1.32 -2.43
N TYR A 669 10.74 -0.42 -2.07
CA TYR A 669 10.55 0.45 -0.91
C TYR A 669 9.52 1.55 -1.17
N GLY A 670 8.74 1.84 -0.13
CA GLY A 670 7.75 2.89 -0.12
C GLY A 670 7.25 3.13 1.29
N ARG A 671 6.32 4.09 1.44
CA ARG A 671 5.59 4.29 2.68
C ARG A 671 4.82 3.01 3.04
N MET A 672 4.91 2.55 4.28
CA MET A 672 4.14 1.39 4.79
C MET A 672 4.32 0.10 3.94
N PHE A 673 5.45 -0.07 3.26
CA PHE A 673 5.60 -1.07 2.19
C PHE A 673 5.45 -2.54 2.64
N GLN A 674 5.58 -2.85 3.93
CA GLN A 674 5.35 -4.21 4.46
C GLN A 674 3.93 -4.39 5.04
N THR A 675 3.15 -3.31 5.19
CA THR A 675 1.77 -3.38 5.68
C THR A 675 0.88 -4.32 4.87
N PRO A 676 0.96 -4.41 3.53
CA PRO A 676 0.16 -5.36 2.76
C PRO A 676 0.33 -6.83 3.20
N PHE A 677 1.50 -7.21 3.74
CA PHE A 677 1.70 -8.56 4.27
C PHE A 677 0.98 -8.78 5.59
N SER A 678 0.99 -7.75 6.47
CA SER A 678 0.27 -7.78 7.74
C SER A 678 -1.24 -7.83 7.51
N ASP A 679 -1.72 -7.03 6.56
CA ASP A 679 -3.10 -6.99 6.10
C ASP A 679 -3.57 -8.36 5.61
N ARG A 680 -2.78 -8.97 4.71
CA ARG A 680 -3.08 -10.29 4.17
C ARG A 680 -3.15 -11.36 5.25
N ILE A 681 -2.13 -11.48 6.11
CA ILE A 681 -2.13 -12.47 7.19
C ILE A 681 -3.31 -12.26 8.12
N ARG A 682 -3.59 -11.00 8.49
CA ARG A 682 -4.67 -10.68 9.41
C ARG A 682 -6.02 -11.10 8.87
N ASN A 683 -6.32 -10.71 7.64
CA ASN A 683 -7.67 -10.83 7.09
C ASN A 683 -7.90 -12.16 6.37
N ASP A 684 -6.88 -12.76 5.73
CA ASP A 684 -7.02 -14.08 5.09
C ASP A 684 -7.00 -15.22 6.13
N ALA A 685 -6.27 -15.06 7.23
CA ALA A 685 -6.18 -16.08 8.28
C ALA A 685 -6.95 -15.81 9.57
N GLY A 686 -7.47 -14.58 9.77
CA GLY A 686 -8.16 -14.20 11.01
C GLY A 686 -7.22 -14.17 12.22
N ILE A 687 -5.96 -13.80 12.01
CA ILE A 687 -4.89 -13.84 13.03
C ILE A 687 -4.53 -12.42 13.44
N ALA A 688 -4.27 -12.19 14.74
CA ALA A 688 -3.79 -10.90 15.19
C ALA A 688 -2.39 -10.60 14.62
N THR A 689 -2.15 -9.38 14.15
CA THR A 689 -0.85 -9.00 13.55
C THR A 689 -0.31 -7.68 14.08
N MET A 690 1.01 -7.54 13.98
CA MET A 690 1.70 -6.25 14.09
C MET A 690 2.26 -5.87 12.72
N ALA A 691 2.08 -4.61 12.32
CA ALA A 691 2.66 -4.07 11.09
C ALA A 691 3.94 -3.29 11.40
N VAL A 692 4.95 -3.47 10.56
CA VAL A 692 6.21 -2.72 10.57
C VAL A 692 6.55 -2.25 9.15
N GLY A 693 7.67 -1.55 8.97
CA GLY A 693 8.21 -1.24 7.64
C GLY A 693 7.84 0.16 7.15
N ASN A 694 8.75 1.10 7.39
CA ASN A 694 8.63 2.50 6.94
C ASN A 694 7.34 3.21 7.40
N ILE A 695 7.00 3.01 8.69
CA ILE A 695 5.97 3.72 9.43
C ILE A 695 6.68 4.77 10.31
N TYR A 696 6.30 6.04 10.19
CA TYR A 696 7.02 7.15 10.83
C TYR A 696 6.14 8.35 11.23
N GLU A 697 4.84 8.29 11.00
CA GLU A 697 3.86 9.34 11.33
C GLU A 697 2.65 8.72 12.04
N ALA A 698 1.99 9.49 12.92
CA ALA A 698 0.71 9.09 13.51
C ALA A 698 -0.34 8.73 12.46
N ASP A 699 -0.41 9.49 11.38
CA ASP A 699 -1.35 9.30 10.29
C ASP A 699 -1.23 7.91 9.63
N HIS A 700 0.00 7.39 9.51
CA HIS A 700 0.24 6.02 9.06
C HIS A 700 -0.30 5.00 10.05
N ALA A 701 0.02 5.17 11.34
CA ALA A 701 -0.41 4.23 12.38
C ALA A 701 -1.95 4.19 12.50
N ASN A 702 -2.60 5.35 12.52
CA ASN A 702 -4.06 5.46 12.56
C ASN A 702 -4.70 4.85 11.31
N SER A 703 -4.12 5.08 10.13
CA SER A 703 -4.62 4.48 8.87
C SER A 703 -4.53 2.96 8.86
N ILE A 704 -3.39 2.40 9.30
CA ILE A 704 -3.18 0.94 9.38
C ILE A 704 -4.21 0.28 10.29
N LEU A 705 -4.40 0.84 11.49
CA LEU A 705 -5.29 0.30 12.52
C LEU A 705 -6.75 0.41 12.09
N MET A 706 -7.19 1.59 11.66
CA MET A 706 -8.58 1.85 11.32
C MET A 706 -9.03 1.08 10.08
N ALA A 707 -8.15 0.90 9.09
CA ALA A 707 -8.42 0.09 7.91
C ALA A 707 -8.37 -1.43 8.16
N GLY A 708 -8.10 -1.87 9.40
CA GLY A 708 -8.08 -3.30 9.75
C GLY A 708 -6.89 -4.05 9.16
N ARG A 709 -5.74 -3.39 8.98
CA ARG A 709 -4.52 -4.00 8.38
C ARG A 709 -3.54 -4.56 9.41
N ALA A 710 -3.68 -4.16 10.67
CA ALA A 710 -2.95 -4.72 11.80
C ALA A 710 -3.66 -4.39 13.11
N ASP A 711 -3.31 -5.11 14.18
CA ASP A 711 -3.82 -4.87 15.52
C ASP A 711 -2.86 -4.03 16.36
N LEU A 712 -1.56 -4.05 16.06
CA LEU A 712 -0.54 -3.16 16.64
C LEU A 712 0.40 -2.61 15.55
N VAL A 713 1.08 -1.50 15.85
CA VAL A 713 1.97 -0.81 14.91
C VAL A 713 3.37 -0.66 15.50
N CYS A 714 4.34 -1.33 14.87
CA CYS A 714 5.75 -1.30 15.22
C CYS A 714 6.46 -0.09 14.58
N VAL A 715 7.02 0.78 15.42
CA VAL A 715 7.76 1.97 15.03
C VAL A 715 9.21 1.86 15.50
N GLY A 716 10.14 1.74 14.56
CA GLY A 716 11.57 1.57 14.83
C GLY A 716 12.36 2.88 14.81
N ARG A 717 12.98 3.20 13.66
CA ARG A 717 13.88 4.36 13.48
C ARG A 717 13.37 5.70 14.05
N PRO A 718 12.07 6.05 13.97
CA PRO A 718 11.57 7.26 14.64
C PRO A 718 11.85 7.27 16.16
N HIS A 719 11.71 6.14 16.84
CA HIS A 719 12.07 6.00 18.26
C HIS A 719 13.59 5.99 18.54
N LEU A 720 14.44 5.80 17.53
CA LEU A 720 15.89 6.02 17.66
C LEU A 720 16.21 7.52 17.64
N ALA A 721 15.58 8.26 16.73
CA ALA A 721 15.76 9.70 16.59
C ALA A 721 15.09 10.48 17.75
N ASP A 722 13.96 10.00 18.21
CA ASP A 722 13.13 10.62 19.24
C ASP A 722 12.52 9.55 20.16
N PRO A 723 13.08 9.31 21.37
CA PRO A 723 12.56 8.30 22.27
C PRO A 723 11.13 8.58 22.72
N TYR A 724 10.64 9.83 22.61
CA TYR A 724 9.31 10.27 23.02
C TYR A 724 8.38 10.50 21.82
N TRP A 725 8.72 9.92 20.66
CA TRP A 725 7.97 10.05 19.41
C TRP A 725 6.45 9.91 19.61
N THR A 726 6.00 8.91 20.39
CA THR A 726 4.57 8.69 20.63
C THR A 726 3.90 9.89 21.32
N LEU A 727 4.53 10.50 22.32
CA LEU A 727 4.01 11.69 23.02
C LEU A 727 4.05 12.95 22.14
N HIS A 728 5.08 13.08 21.32
CA HIS A 728 5.22 14.21 20.40
C HIS A 728 4.22 14.13 19.24
N GLU A 729 4.01 12.94 18.67
CA GLU A 729 2.95 12.70 17.68
C GLU A 729 1.56 12.94 18.28
N ALA A 730 1.29 12.46 19.50
CA ALA A 730 0.05 12.75 20.23
C ALA A 730 -0.20 14.27 20.28
N SER A 731 0.83 15.02 20.66
CA SER A 731 0.76 16.48 20.78
C SER A 731 0.49 17.14 19.42
N ARG A 732 1.15 16.66 18.36
CA ARG A 732 1.03 17.19 16.99
C ARG A 732 -0.36 16.98 16.40
N ILE A 733 -0.96 15.82 16.61
CA ILE A 733 -2.31 15.49 16.11
C ILE A 733 -3.44 15.99 17.03
N GLY A 734 -3.10 16.76 18.07
CA GLY A 734 -4.10 17.36 18.96
C GLY A 734 -4.59 16.47 20.10
N ASP A 735 -4.01 15.28 20.33
CA ASP A 735 -4.34 14.46 21.49
C ASP A 735 -3.80 15.12 22.77
N ARG A 736 -4.70 15.34 23.74
CA ARG A 736 -4.40 15.96 25.04
C ARG A 736 -4.56 14.98 26.21
N HIS A 737 -4.77 13.70 25.91
CA HIS A 737 -5.03 12.64 26.89
C HIS A 737 -3.86 11.68 27.09
N ALA A 738 -2.83 11.72 26.24
CA ALA A 738 -1.61 10.95 26.44
C ALA A 738 -0.99 11.26 27.82
N GLY A 739 -0.71 10.21 28.59
CA GLY A 739 -0.09 10.32 29.91
C GLY A 739 1.40 10.65 29.79
N TRP A 740 1.80 11.85 30.25
CA TRP A 740 3.20 12.25 30.37
C TRP A 740 3.71 11.94 31.78
N PRO A 741 4.99 11.56 31.95
CA PRO A 741 5.61 11.47 33.26
C PRO A 741 5.43 12.80 34.03
N MET A 742 5.07 12.72 35.31
CA MET A 742 4.76 13.89 36.14
C MET A 742 5.85 14.99 36.13
N PRO A 743 7.16 14.65 36.13
CA PRO A 743 8.20 15.67 36.00
C PRO A 743 8.25 16.40 34.64
N TYR A 744 7.59 15.88 33.59
CA TYR A 744 7.66 16.39 32.22
C TYR A 744 6.48 17.28 31.82
N LEU A 745 5.55 17.55 32.74
CA LEU A 745 4.34 18.34 32.44
C LEU A 745 4.64 19.74 31.88
N ALA A 746 5.69 20.43 32.36
CA ALA A 746 6.08 21.73 31.79
C ALA A 746 6.56 21.62 30.33
N GLY A 747 7.21 20.51 29.98
CA GLY A 747 7.63 20.20 28.61
C GLY A 747 6.44 19.87 27.72
N ARG A 748 5.48 19.08 28.22
CA ARG A 748 4.19 18.81 27.58
C ARG A 748 3.45 20.11 27.24
N ASP A 749 3.31 21.01 28.21
CA ASP A 749 2.58 22.28 28.02
C ASP A 749 3.25 23.15 26.96
N GLN A 750 4.59 23.11 26.88
CA GLN A 750 5.33 23.76 25.80
C GLN A 750 5.06 23.11 24.43
N ALA A 751 5.08 21.78 24.35
CA ALA A 751 4.82 21.03 23.12
C ALA A 751 3.40 21.29 22.60
N TRP A 752 2.40 21.33 23.47
CA TRP A 752 1.02 21.66 23.10
C TRP A 752 0.88 23.07 22.54
N ARG A 753 1.50 24.08 23.18
CA ARG A 753 1.48 25.46 22.64
C ARG A 753 2.12 25.58 21.26
N LEU A 754 3.18 24.81 20.99
CA LEU A 754 3.82 24.79 19.67
C LEU A 754 2.91 24.12 18.64
N ALA A 755 2.29 22.98 18.99
CA ALA A 755 1.33 22.31 18.12
C ALA A 755 0.11 23.20 17.80
N ASP A 756 -0.43 23.90 18.80
CA ASP A 756 -1.55 24.84 18.61
C ASP A 756 -1.16 25.99 17.67
N ARG A 757 0.03 26.58 17.87
CA ARG A 757 0.55 27.63 16.99
C ARG A 757 0.76 27.13 15.56
N ASP A 758 1.32 25.94 15.39
CA ASP A 758 1.57 25.37 14.07
C ASP A 758 0.23 25.05 13.36
N ALA A 759 -0.80 24.60 14.11
CA ALA A 759 -2.15 24.42 13.59
C ALA A 759 -2.84 25.75 13.22
N GLU A 760 -2.62 26.83 13.99
CA GLU A 760 -3.08 28.18 13.64
C GLU A 760 -2.46 28.67 12.32
N VAL A 761 -1.17 28.41 12.10
CA VAL A 761 -0.48 28.76 10.85
C VAL A 761 -1.01 27.98 9.66
N ILE A 762 -1.41 26.71 9.83
CA ILE A 762 -2.01 25.90 8.75
C ILE A 762 -3.42 26.40 8.41
N ARG A 763 -4.16 26.94 9.38
CA ARG A 763 -5.52 27.48 9.18
C ARG A 763 -5.55 28.89 8.60
N ALA A 764 -4.48 29.66 8.79
CA ALA A 764 -4.31 31.01 8.28
C ALA A 764 -3.85 31.00 6.83
#